data_AF-A0A7R9BSX9-F1
#
_entry.id   AF-A0A7R9BSX9-F1
#
_cell.length_a   1.000
_cell.length_b   1.000
_cell.length_c   1.000
_cell.angle_alpha   90.00
_cell.angle_beta   90.00
_cell.angle_gamma   90.00
#
_symmetry.space_group_name_H-M   'P 1'
#
loop_
_entity.id
_entity.type
_entity.pdbx_description
1 polymer ?
#
loop_
_entity_poly.entity_id
_entity_poly.type
_entity_poly.pdbx_seq_one_letter_code
_entity_poly.pdbx_strand_id
1 'polypeptide(L)'
;MADTAPARGGFRGGFGGRGRGRGGRGRGRGRRGGKEGDKEWVPVTKLGRLVKDGKIKSLEEIYLYSLPIKEFEIVDFFLGSSLKDEVLKIMPVQKQTRAGQRTRFKAFVAIGDYNGHIGLGVKCSKEVATAIRGAIILAKLSVIPVRRGYWGNKIAKPHTVPCKVVGKCGSVLVRLIPAPRGTGIVAAAVPKKLLQMAGIEDCYTSARGSTCTLGNFAKATYAAIARTYAYLTPDLWEETRFQKSPYEEHTDYLAKHHKPLGTQRQEQKESEAAEISRSHSLGSLFFRSSAISSCKSMVLDSMKFYRTEQLPCFQDVGFGMKQSLSAAALSSNADIRPFSKNVKAPVTGGLVTAYDPFTAAIEGSDPLSMFAAEEDQSFSVTQRMSHVVDPTPRVGLASSAKLSQDHLEGLEPWHALVVTTTDLVKTHLEQLDDIEEGSVKEMLNLTQQDYVIRIQQLNTELSHAWSTDQRVKSLKIAIQCAKLLTTPDVLNFYPSKFVLVTDLLDNFGNLVFNRLKNKELECSHTSSNGYGVADARDTARNWFYKIASIRELIPRFYLETAILKCYRFFADGDLECRQALVRLALMNRGIGDPLVAVYARSYLSKIATEVLAYKGDRKYLLLCIEDTMATFPQLYSPESKNAVMAQKVEFSAYLNLYTPALDYMLECMALKAHEKLFLDLLAKCKNLGNKG
;
A
#
# COMPACT_ATOMS: atom_id res chain seq x y z
N MET A 1 -54.11 -25.09 45.95
CA MET A 1 -53.35 -25.74 47.04
C MET A 1 -51.91 -25.29 46.90
N ALA A 2 -51.34 -24.41 47.73
CA ALA A 2 -51.84 -23.54 48.79
C ALA A 2 -50.98 -22.22 48.71
N ASP A 3 -51.42 -21.00 49.02
CA ASP A 3 -51.93 -20.46 50.31
C ASP A 3 -50.89 -20.63 51.46
N THR A 4 -50.40 -19.60 52.17
CA THR A 4 -50.68 -18.13 52.19
C THR A 4 -49.45 -17.33 52.71
N ALA A 5 -49.52 -15.99 52.73
CA ALA A 5 -48.55 -15.06 53.37
C ALA A 5 -48.67 -15.04 54.94
N PRO A 6 -47.92 -14.25 55.76
CA PRO A 6 -47.76 -12.76 55.69
C PRO A 6 -46.36 -12.22 56.15
N ALA A 7 -46.27 -10.93 56.53
CA ALA A 7 -45.00 -10.21 56.79
C ALA A 7 -44.97 -9.32 58.07
N ARG A 8 -43.74 -9.10 58.60
CA ARG A 8 -43.21 -8.00 59.46
C ARG A 8 -41.67 -8.15 59.43
N GLY A 9 -40.79 -7.16 59.43
CA GLY A 9 -40.74 -5.87 60.16
C GLY A 9 -39.84 -6.05 61.40
N GLY A 10 -38.80 -5.25 61.71
CA GLY A 10 -38.17 -4.07 61.09
C GLY A 10 -37.06 -3.50 62.02
N PHE A 11 -36.46 -2.33 61.70
CA PHE A 11 -35.44 -1.60 62.52
C PHE A 11 -34.03 -2.27 62.62
N ARG A 12 -32.88 -1.56 62.74
CA ARG A 12 -32.53 -0.11 62.67
C ARG A 12 -31.04 0.10 62.32
N GLY A 13 -30.70 1.22 61.66
CA GLY A 13 -29.33 1.78 61.59
C GLY A 13 -28.74 1.88 60.16
N GLY A 14 -28.04 2.96 59.76
CA GLY A 14 -27.87 4.25 60.45
C GLY A 14 -27.02 5.27 59.67
N PHE A 15 -27.61 6.44 59.35
CA PHE A 15 -26.99 7.75 59.02
C PHE A 15 -25.93 7.90 57.90
N GLY A 16 -26.16 8.90 57.02
CA GLY A 16 -25.11 9.64 56.29
C GLY A 16 -24.89 9.27 54.81
N GLY A 17 -25.15 10.13 53.80
CA GLY A 17 -25.97 11.36 53.81
C GLY A 17 -25.46 12.49 52.90
N ARG A 18 -26.15 12.72 51.76
CA ARG A 18 -25.99 13.82 50.76
C ARG A 18 -24.79 13.68 49.78
N GLY A 19 -24.91 14.07 48.50
CA GLY A 19 -26.17 14.36 47.78
C GLY A 19 -26.04 15.03 46.39
N ARG A 20 -27.08 14.80 45.57
CA ARG A 20 -27.59 15.59 44.42
C ARG A 20 -26.63 16.03 43.29
N GLY A 21 -26.89 15.50 42.09
CA GLY A 21 -26.47 16.07 40.80
C GLY A 21 -27.51 15.82 39.68
N ARG A 22 -28.67 16.50 39.72
CA ARG A 22 -29.77 16.33 38.75
C ARG A 22 -29.99 17.60 37.93
N GLY A 23 -29.58 17.61 36.66
CA GLY A 23 -29.91 18.66 35.70
C GLY A 23 -29.02 18.63 34.47
N GLY A 24 -29.58 18.71 33.25
CA GLY A 24 -28.77 18.69 32.02
C GLY A 24 -29.46 18.17 30.75
N ARG A 25 -30.66 18.66 30.38
CA ARG A 25 -31.23 18.44 29.04
C ARG A 25 -30.45 19.28 27.99
N GLY A 26 -29.22 18.87 27.70
CA GLY A 26 -28.30 19.58 26.82
C GLY A 26 -28.47 19.23 25.34
N ARG A 27 -29.39 19.94 24.66
CA ARG A 27 -29.53 20.05 23.19
C ARG A 27 -29.06 18.83 22.37
N GLY A 28 -29.99 17.96 22.01
CA GLY A 28 -29.79 17.14 20.82
C GLY A 28 -29.49 18.06 19.63
N ARG A 29 -28.32 17.90 19.00
CA ARG A 29 -28.03 18.54 17.71
C ARG A 29 -29.02 17.96 16.71
N GLY A 30 -30.12 18.67 16.48
CA GLY A 30 -31.01 18.41 15.35
C GLY A 30 -30.16 18.50 14.09
N ARG A 31 -29.76 17.35 13.56
CA ARG A 31 -29.02 17.24 12.30
C ARG A 31 -30.01 17.62 11.21
N ARG A 32 -30.15 18.93 11.00
CA ARG A 32 -31.10 19.55 10.08
C ARG A 32 -30.92 18.84 8.76
N GLY A 33 -31.92 18.04 8.39
CA GLY A 33 -31.98 17.29 7.15
C GLY A 33 -32.21 18.26 6.01
N GLY A 34 -31.25 19.15 5.78
CA GLY A 34 -31.11 19.82 4.50
C GLY A 34 -31.00 18.72 3.48
N LYS A 35 -32.07 18.55 2.70
CA LYS A 35 -32.06 17.78 1.46
C LYS A 35 -30.80 18.24 0.72
N GLU A 36 -29.86 17.33 0.45
CA GLU A 36 -28.66 17.63 -0.33
C GLU A 36 -29.12 17.86 -1.77
N GLY A 37 -29.71 19.03 -2.00
CA GLY A 37 -29.98 19.56 -3.33
C GLY A 37 -28.66 19.75 -4.06
N ASP A 38 -28.73 19.55 -5.36
CA ASP A 38 -27.59 19.23 -6.20
C ASP A 38 -26.50 20.32 -6.10
N LYS A 39 -25.47 20.02 -5.30
CA LYS A 39 -24.31 20.91 -5.17
C LYS A 39 -23.63 20.95 -6.53
N GLU A 40 -23.54 22.15 -7.11
CA GLU A 40 -22.87 22.35 -8.38
C GLU A 40 -21.46 21.75 -8.31
N TRP A 41 -21.15 20.82 -9.23
CA TRP A 41 -19.88 20.12 -9.23
C TRP A 41 -18.74 21.11 -9.48
N VAL A 42 -17.81 21.20 -8.53
CA VAL A 42 -16.58 22.00 -8.65
C VAL A 42 -15.41 21.05 -8.92
N PRO A 43 -14.90 20.99 -10.16
CA PRO A 43 -13.93 19.97 -10.56
C PRO A 43 -12.55 20.17 -9.94
N VAL A 44 -12.06 19.15 -9.25
CA VAL A 44 -10.79 19.24 -8.51
C VAL A 44 -9.61 18.84 -9.40
N THR A 45 -9.76 17.82 -10.24
CA THR A 45 -8.71 17.31 -11.13
C THR A 45 -8.58 18.10 -12.44
N LYS A 46 -7.45 17.92 -13.13
CA LYS A 46 -7.27 18.40 -14.53
C LYS A 46 -8.37 17.85 -15.45
N LEU A 47 -8.68 16.55 -15.33
CA LEU A 47 -9.70 15.87 -16.12
C LEU A 47 -11.09 16.45 -15.88
N GLY A 48 -11.48 16.64 -14.62
CA GLY A 48 -12.78 17.21 -14.26
C GLY A 48 -13.00 18.61 -14.85
N ARG A 49 -11.96 19.45 -14.90
CA ARG A 49 -12.04 20.79 -15.53
C ARG A 49 -12.26 20.66 -17.03
N LEU A 50 -11.43 19.89 -17.74
CA LEU A 50 -11.60 19.66 -19.18
C LEU A 50 -12.97 19.06 -19.55
N VAL A 51 -13.58 18.28 -18.67
CA VAL A 51 -14.93 17.73 -18.86
C VAL A 51 -16.01 18.78 -18.59
N LYS A 52 -16.01 19.44 -17.42
CA LYS A 52 -17.02 20.47 -17.09
C LYS A 52 -17.01 21.65 -18.07
N ASP A 53 -15.81 22.05 -18.52
CA ASP A 53 -15.60 23.17 -19.44
C ASP A 53 -15.71 22.76 -20.92
N GLY A 54 -16.27 21.57 -21.21
CA GLY A 54 -16.66 21.10 -22.54
C GLY A 54 -15.51 20.91 -23.53
N LYS A 55 -14.29 20.65 -23.03
CA LYS A 55 -13.09 20.44 -23.86
C LYS A 55 -13.02 19.00 -24.36
N ILE A 56 -13.08 18.06 -23.43
CA ILE A 56 -13.26 16.63 -23.70
C ILE A 56 -14.74 16.41 -24.02
N LYS A 57 -15.03 15.80 -25.18
CA LYS A 57 -16.40 15.72 -25.72
C LYS A 57 -17.09 14.41 -25.41
N SER A 58 -16.35 13.35 -25.14
CA SER A 58 -16.92 12.03 -24.88
C SER A 58 -16.04 11.16 -23.97
N LEU A 59 -16.59 10.05 -23.50
CA LEU A 59 -15.91 9.15 -22.56
C LEU A 59 -14.85 8.28 -23.26
N GLU A 60 -15.03 8.00 -24.55
CA GLU A 60 -14.09 7.27 -25.41
C GLU A 60 -12.75 8.00 -25.55
N GLU A 61 -12.76 9.33 -25.54
CA GLU A 61 -11.55 10.19 -25.54
C GLU A 61 -10.71 9.95 -24.27
N ILE A 62 -11.37 9.80 -23.11
CA ILE A 62 -10.74 9.49 -21.82
C ILE A 62 -10.16 8.07 -21.84
N TYR A 63 -10.86 7.11 -22.44
CA TYR A 63 -10.40 5.73 -22.58
C TYR A 63 -9.22 5.57 -23.55
N LEU A 64 -9.22 6.28 -24.68
CA LEU A 64 -8.17 6.20 -25.71
C LEU A 64 -6.78 6.50 -25.13
N TYR A 65 -6.68 7.53 -24.28
CA TYR A 65 -5.45 7.91 -23.59
C TYR A 65 -5.30 7.30 -22.19
N SER A 66 -6.15 6.31 -21.83
CA SER A 66 -6.14 5.60 -20.55
C SER A 66 -6.12 6.52 -19.31
N LEU A 67 -6.85 7.65 -19.36
CA LEU A 67 -6.80 8.67 -18.32
C LEU A 67 -7.60 8.22 -17.07
N PRO A 68 -7.01 8.22 -15.85
CA PRO A 68 -7.67 7.69 -14.66
C PRO A 68 -8.75 8.65 -14.14
N ILE A 69 -10.01 8.24 -14.23
CA ILE A 69 -11.17 8.91 -13.64
C ILE A 69 -11.09 8.83 -12.10
N LYS A 70 -11.20 9.98 -11.42
CA LYS A 70 -11.13 10.11 -9.95
C LYS A 70 -12.30 10.83 -9.31
N GLU A 71 -13.13 11.49 -10.12
CA GLU A 71 -14.39 12.14 -9.75
C GLU A 71 -15.50 11.37 -10.46
N PHE A 72 -16.56 10.98 -9.76
CA PHE A 72 -17.65 10.18 -10.35
C PHE A 72 -18.59 11.06 -11.20
N GLU A 73 -18.60 12.35 -10.87
CA GLU A 73 -19.31 13.44 -11.54
C GLU A 73 -18.90 13.56 -13.02
N ILE A 74 -17.68 13.16 -13.38
CA ILE A 74 -17.20 13.05 -14.77
C ILE A 74 -18.06 12.07 -15.58
N VAL A 75 -18.43 10.92 -14.99
CA VAL A 75 -19.24 9.90 -15.67
C VAL A 75 -20.72 10.29 -15.67
N ASP A 76 -21.18 10.99 -14.64
CA ASP A 76 -22.54 11.54 -14.60
C ASP A 76 -22.75 12.65 -15.64
N PHE A 77 -21.74 13.46 -15.92
CA PHE A 77 -21.78 14.48 -16.97
C PHE A 77 -22.00 13.88 -18.38
N PHE A 78 -21.36 12.74 -18.69
CA PHE A 78 -21.50 12.09 -20.01
C PHE A 78 -22.68 11.10 -20.11
N LEU A 79 -22.93 10.30 -19.06
CA LEU A 79 -23.85 9.15 -19.13
C LEU A 79 -25.04 9.24 -18.17
N GLY A 80 -25.11 10.25 -17.29
CA GLY A 80 -25.99 10.25 -16.10
C GLY A 80 -27.48 10.03 -16.34
N SER A 81 -28.01 10.33 -17.53
CA SER A 81 -29.40 10.08 -17.91
C SER A 81 -29.67 8.65 -18.44
N SER A 82 -28.66 7.99 -19.01
CA SER A 82 -28.72 6.61 -19.51
C SER A 82 -28.27 5.55 -18.50
N LEU A 83 -27.46 5.97 -17.52
CA LEU A 83 -26.76 5.12 -16.57
C LEU A 83 -27.74 4.55 -15.53
N LYS A 84 -27.81 3.22 -15.40
CA LYS A 84 -28.63 2.54 -14.38
C LYS A 84 -27.75 1.77 -13.41
N ASP A 85 -28.08 1.81 -12.11
CA ASP A 85 -27.44 1.01 -11.08
C ASP A 85 -28.28 -0.21 -10.68
N GLU A 86 -27.61 -1.31 -10.32
CA GLU A 86 -28.26 -2.50 -9.78
C GLU A 86 -27.45 -3.10 -8.62
N VAL A 87 -28.12 -3.28 -7.47
CA VAL A 87 -27.53 -3.93 -6.29
C VAL A 87 -27.53 -5.45 -6.48
N LEU A 88 -26.37 -6.03 -6.77
CA LEU A 88 -26.20 -7.46 -7.03
C LEU A 88 -26.35 -8.32 -5.77
N LYS A 89 -25.73 -7.89 -4.66
CA LYS A 89 -25.85 -8.52 -3.33
C LYS A 89 -25.40 -7.57 -2.23
N ILE A 90 -26.10 -7.62 -1.10
CA ILE A 90 -25.65 -7.11 0.19
C ILE A 90 -25.27 -8.32 1.04
N MET A 91 -24.17 -8.24 1.79
CA MET A 91 -23.80 -9.26 2.79
C MET A 91 -23.30 -8.61 4.09
N PRO A 92 -23.68 -9.14 5.26
CA PRO A 92 -23.03 -8.76 6.50
C PRO A 92 -21.58 -9.26 6.52
N VAL A 93 -20.70 -8.50 7.15
CA VAL A 93 -19.30 -8.87 7.44
C VAL A 93 -19.00 -8.48 8.87
N GLN A 94 -18.46 -9.41 9.64
CA GLN A 94 -18.22 -9.22 11.07
C GLN A 94 -16.72 -9.16 11.35
N LYS A 95 -16.30 -8.32 12.31
CA LYS A 95 -14.96 -8.35 12.89
C LYS A 95 -15.09 -8.50 14.40
N GLN A 96 -14.51 -9.57 14.96
CA GLN A 96 -14.40 -9.73 16.40
C GLN A 96 -13.48 -8.63 16.97
N THR A 97 -13.85 -8.04 18.10
CA THR A 97 -13.06 -7.04 18.81
C THR A 97 -13.05 -7.33 20.32
N ARG A 98 -12.18 -6.65 21.07
CA ARG A 98 -12.13 -6.75 22.54
C ARG A 98 -13.45 -6.35 23.22
N ALA A 99 -14.29 -5.55 22.56
CA ALA A 99 -15.60 -5.11 23.04
C ALA A 99 -16.75 -5.78 22.22
N GLY A 100 -16.61 -7.07 21.91
CA GLY A 100 -17.59 -7.85 21.17
C GLY A 100 -17.51 -7.72 19.64
N GLN A 101 -18.56 -8.15 18.95
CA GLN A 101 -18.62 -8.17 17.49
C GLN A 101 -18.94 -6.80 16.90
N ARG A 102 -18.13 -6.36 15.93
CA ARG A 102 -18.40 -5.16 15.12
C ARG A 102 -18.82 -5.56 13.72
N THR A 103 -20.11 -5.43 13.43
CA THR A 103 -20.68 -5.70 12.11
C THR A 103 -20.45 -4.53 11.15
N ARG A 104 -20.45 -4.85 9.85
CA ARG A 104 -20.47 -3.94 8.70
C ARG A 104 -21.29 -4.61 7.59
N PHE A 105 -21.73 -3.83 6.60
CA PHE A 105 -22.39 -4.36 5.39
C PHE A 105 -21.50 -4.10 4.17
N LYS A 106 -21.32 -5.13 3.36
CA LYS A 106 -20.62 -5.08 2.07
C LYS A 106 -21.66 -5.13 0.95
N ALA A 107 -21.75 -4.06 0.18
CA ALA A 107 -22.60 -3.96 -1.00
C ALA A 107 -21.77 -4.23 -2.27
N PHE A 108 -22.34 -5.01 -3.19
CA PHE A 108 -21.88 -5.17 -4.56
C PHE A 108 -22.91 -4.52 -5.47
N VAL A 109 -22.48 -3.54 -6.27
CA VAL A 109 -23.34 -2.78 -7.18
C VAL A 109 -22.71 -2.82 -8.57
N ALA A 110 -23.50 -3.21 -9.57
CA ALA A 110 -23.17 -3.03 -10.97
C ALA A 110 -23.81 -1.74 -11.49
N ILE A 111 -23.18 -1.13 -12.50
CA ILE A 111 -23.70 0.04 -13.20
C ILE A 111 -23.48 -0.17 -14.70
N GLY A 112 -24.39 0.30 -15.55
CA GLY A 112 -24.18 0.34 -16.99
C GLY A 112 -25.28 1.07 -17.77
N ASP A 113 -25.03 1.26 -19.07
CA ASP A 113 -25.88 2.01 -20.00
C ASP A 113 -26.63 1.13 -21.00
N TYR A 114 -26.42 -0.19 -20.98
CA TYR A 114 -26.93 -1.17 -21.97
C TYR A 114 -26.41 -0.95 -23.40
N ASN A 115 -25.41 -0.07 -23.59
CA ASN A 115 -24.85 0.30 -24.89
C ASN A 115 -23.33 0.12 -24.99
N GLY A 116 -22.69 -0.43 -23.95
CA GLY A 116 -21.28 -0.82 -23.99
C GLY A 116 -20.45 -0.24 -22.85
N HIS A 117 -21.07 0.39 -21.85
CA HIS A 117 -20.40 0.85 -20.64
C HIS A 117 -20.84 0.03 -19.43
N ILE A 118 -19.89 -0.49 -18.66
CA ILE A 118 -20.15 -1.23 -17.42
C ILE A 118 -19.16 -0.84 -16.32
N GLY A 119 -19.65 -0.64 -15.10
CA GLY A 119 -18.85 -0.45 -13.90
C GLY A 119 -19.22 -1.47 -12.81
N LEU A 120 -18.26 -1.81 -11.95
CA LEU A 120 -18.48 -2.72 -10.80
C LEU A 120 -17.89 -2.11 -9.53
N GLY A 121 -18.76 -1.81 -8.57
CA GLY A 121 -18.42 -1.17 -7.30
C GLY A 121 -18.64 -2.09 -6.11
N VAL A 122 -17.71 -2.06 -5.16
CA VAL A 122 -17.78 -2.86 -3.93
C VAL A 122 -17.34 -2.00 -2.74
N LYS A 123 -18.24 -1.75 -1.79
CA LYS A 123 -17.96 -0.93 -0.59
C LYS A 123 -18.43 -1.62 0.69
N CYS A 124 -17.67 -1.44 1.77
CA CYS A 124 -18.01 -1.89 3.11
C CYS A 124 -18.23 -0.68 4.04
N SER A 125 -19.44 -0.53 4.61
CA SER A 125 -19.79 0.56 5.52
C SER A 125 -20.45 0.03 6.80
N LYS A 126 -20.65 0.88 7.83
CA LYS A 126 -21.41 0.50 9.04
C LYS A 126 -22.89 0.25 8.74
N GLU A 127 -23.48 1.03 7.83
CA GLU A 127 -24.90 0.99 7.47
C GLU A 127 -25.06 0.51 6.03
N VAL A 128 -26.19 -0.12 5.71
CA VAL A 128 -26.50 -0.61 4.37
C VAL A 128 -26.56 0.54 3.35
N ALA A 129 -27.29 1.62 3.66
CA ALA A 129 -27.47 2.73 2.72
C ALA A 129 -26.15 3.46 2.37
N THR A 130 -25.24 3.60 3.34
CA THR A 130 -23.91 4.19 3.09
C THR A 130 -22.93 3.20 2.43
N ALA A 131 -23.19 1.89 2.50
CA ALA A 131 -22.49 0.91 1.67
C ALA A 131 -22.94 1.00 0.21
N ILE A 132 -24.25 1.08 -0.05
CA ILE A 132 -24.81 1.17 -1.41
C ILE A 132 -24.35 2.45 -2.11
N ARG A 133 -24.55 3.64 -1.51
CA ARG A 133 -24.10 4.91 -2.11
C ARG A 133 -22.60 4.92 -2.41
N GLY A 134 -21.78 4.43 -1.48
CA GLY A 134 -20.34 4.32 -1.67
C GLY A 134 -19.90 3.25 -2.69
N ALA A 135 -20.75 2.25 -2.97
CA ALA A 135 -20.54 1.28 -4.04
C ALA A 135 -20.97 1.83 -5.40
N ILE A 136 -22.06 2.62 -5.48
CA ILE A 136 -22.46 3.35 -6.69
C ILE A 136 -21.33 4.28 -7.16
N ILE A 137 -20.77 5.10 -6.27
CA ILE A 137 -19.63 5.98 -6.57
C ILE A 137 -18.43 5.17 -7.08
N LEU A 138 -18.07 4.06 -6.42
CA LEU A 138 -16.96 3.20 -6.86
C LEU A 138 -17.24 2.48 -8.19
N ALA A 139 -18.50 2.21 -8.53
CA ALA A 139 -18.88 1.63 -9.82
C ALA A 139 -18.78 2.67 -10.94
N LYS A 140 -19.16 3.94 -10.70
CA LYS A 140 -18.96 5.05 -11.64
C LYS A 140 -17.47 5.28 -11.93
N LEU A 141 -16.63 5.31 -10.88
CA LEU A 141 -15.17 5.43 -11.01
C LEU A 141 -14.51 4.22 -11.71
N SER A 142 -15.20 3.08 -11.83
CA SER A 142 -14.70 1.88 -12.50
C SER A 142 -15.36 1.58 -13.83
N VAL A 143 -16.14 2.49 -14.43
CA VAL A 143 -16.78 2.23 -15.74
C VAL A 143 -15.73 2.01 -16.83
N ILE A 144 -15.85 0.90 -17.54
CA ILE A 144 -15.02 0.49 -18.69
C ILE A 144 -15.87 0.39 -19.97
N PRO A 145 -15.25 0.58 -21.15
CA PRO A 145 -15.90 0.29 -22.42
C PRO A 145 -15.88 -1.22 -22.70
N VAL A 146 -16.90 -1.69 -23.43
CA VAL A 146 -17.08 -3.12 -23.78
C VAL A 146 -17.13 -3.29 -25.29
N ARG A 147 -16.17 -4.04 -25.84
CA ARG A 147 -16.16 -4.33 -27.27
C ARG A 147 -17.23 -5.39 -27.58
N ARG A 148 -18.24 -5.00 -28.34
CA ARG A 148 -19.26 -5.90 -28.90
C ARG A 148 -18.87 -6.29 -30.33
N GLY A 149 -19.35 -7.44 -30.81
CA GLY A 149 -19.03 -8.02 -32.11
C GLY A 149 -20.14 -8.91 -32.66
N TYR A 150 -19.75 -9.82 -33.55
CA TYR A 150 -20.64 -10.66 -34.35
C TYR A 150 -20.22 -12.14 -34.27
N TRP A 151 -21.18 -13.05 -34.43
CA TRP A 151 -20.94 -14.47 -34.60
C TRP A 151 -20.90 -14.81 -36.10
N GLY A 152 -19.71 -14.98 -36.65
CA GLY A 152 -19.51 -15.18 -38.09
C GLY A 152 -19.78 -13.90 -38.89
N ASN A 153 -20.99 -13.76 -39.44
CA ASN A 153 -21.32 -12.70 -40.40
C ASN A 153 -21.63 -11.36 -39.69
N LYS A 154 -21.10 -10.25 -40.24
CA LYS A 154 -21.28 -8.88 -39.71
C LYS A 154 -22.67 -8.31 -40.07
N ILE A 155 -23.72 -8.87 -39.46
CA ILE A 155 -25.13 -8.53 -39.76
C ILE A 155 -25.74 -7.61 -38.70
N ALA A 156 -26.34 -6.50 -39.15
CA ALA A 156 -26.99 -5.46 -38.33
C ALA A 156 -26.04 -4.89 -37.26
N LYS A 157 -26.55 -4.51 -36.07
CA LYS A 157 -25.72 -4.01 -34.96
C LYS A 157 -24.98 -5.16 -34.25
N PRO A 158 -23.78 -4.92 -33.68
CA PRO A 158 -23.08 -5.89 -32.84
C PRO A 158 -23.95 -6.34 -31.65
N HIS A 159 -23.99 -7.65 -31.40
CA HIS A 159 -24.92 -8.29 -30.46
C HIS A 159 -24.25 -9.26 -29.48
N THR A 160 -23.08 -9.78 -29.83
CA THR A 160 -22.33 -10.77 -29.04
C THR A 160 -20.92 -10.28 -28.70
N VAL A 161 -20.11 -11.15 -28.08
CA VAL A 161 -18.70 -10.89 -27.76
C VAL A 161 -17.84 -11.10 -29.01
N PRO A 162 -16.81 -10.28 -29.32
CA PRO A 162 -16.02 -10.45 -30.55
C PRO A 162 -15.15 -11.72 -30.59
N CYS A 163 -14.80 -12.30 -29.44
CA CYS A 163 -13.99 -13.51 -29.34
C CYS A 163 -14.24 -14.28 -28.03
N LYS A 164 -13.62 -15.46 -27.86
CA LYS A 164 -13.73 -16.28 -26.65
C LYS A 164 -12.85 -15.72 -25.52
N VAL A 165 -13.37 -14.76 -24.75
CA VAL A 165 -12.65 -14.13 -23.63
C VAL A 165 -12.77 -14.89 -22.30
N VAL A 166 -11.76 -14.76 -21.44
CA VAL A 166 -11.68 -15.42 -20.12
C VAL A 166 -11.25 -14.43 -19.04
N GLY A 167 -12.04 -14.34 -17.97
CA GLY A 167 -11.70 -13.62 -16.74
C GLY A 167 -11.50 -14.57 -15.56
N LYS A 168 -10.62 -14.21 -14.62
CA LYS A 168 -10.34 -14.96 -13.38
C LYS A 168 -10.39 -14.02 -12.17
N CYS A 169 -10.94 -14.47 -11.06
CA CYS A 169 -10.84 -13.81 -9.76
C CYS A 169 -10.83 -14.87 -8.65
N GLY A 170 -9.74 -14.95 -7.88
CA GLY A 170 -9.49 -16.09 -7.00
C GLY A 170 -9.46 -17.40 -7.79
N SER A 171 -10.08 -18.45 -7.26
CA SER A 171 -10.26 -19.73 -7.96
C SER A 171 -11.35 -19.71 -9.05
N VAL A 172 -12.16 -18.65 -9.15
CA VAL A 172 -13.28 -18.58 -10.11
C VAL A 172 -12.78 -18.11 -11.48
N LEU A 173 -13.02 -18.93 -12.50
CA LEU A 173 -12.75 -18.63 -13.91
C LEU A 173 -14.07 -18.58 -14.67
N VAL A 174 -14.31 -17.48 -15.40
CA VAL A 174 -15.48 -17.29 -16.26
C VAL A 174 -15.02 -17.11 -17.71
N ARG A 175 -15.54 -17.96 -18.60
CA ARG A 175 -15.33 -17.87 -20.06
C ARG A 175 -16.63 -17.43 -20.72
N LEU A 176 -16.55 -16.36 -21.50
CA LEU A 176 -17.61 -15.92 -22.42
C LEU A 176 -17.33 -16.52 -23.80
N ILE A 177 -18.36 -16.95 -24.51
CA ILE A 177 -18.28 -17.59 -25.81
C ILE A 177 -19.32 -16.92 -26.73
N PRO A 178 -18.91 -16.45 -27.92
CA PRO A 178 -19.84 -15.81 -28.85
C PRO A 178 -20.93 -16.80 -29.30
N ALA A 179 -22.15 -16.29 -29.46
CA ALA A 179 -23.34 -17.07 -29.75
C ALA A 179 -24.09 -16.51 -30.97
N PRO A 180 -24.81 -17.34 -31.74
CA PRO A 180 -25.65 -16.86 -32.85
C PRO A 180 -26.74 -15.90 -32.36
N ARG A 181 -27.17 -15.00 -33.24
CA ARG A 181 -28.15 -13.97 -32.89
C ARG A 181 -29.50 -14.57 -32.48
N GLY A 182 -30.05 -14.12 -31.35
CA GLY A 182 -31.30 -14.64 -30.80
C GLY A 182 -31.15 -15.84 -29.85
N THR A 183 -29.92 -16.21 -29.48
CA THR A 183 -29.63 -17.17 -28.40
C THR A 183 -30.04 -16.59 -27.03
N GLY A 184 -29.93 -15.28 -26.86
CA GLY A 184 -29.96 -14.62 -25.56
C GLY A 184 -28.72 -14.90 -24.71
N ILE A 185 -28.77 -14.46 -23.46
CA ILE A 185 -27.69 -14.66 -22.48
C ILE A 185 -27.93 -15.95 -21.71
N VAL A 186 -27.17 -16.99 -22.06
CA VAL A 186 -27.14 -18.28 -21.38
C VAL A 186 -26.12 -18.22 -20.23
N ALA A 187 -26.59 -17.69 -19.09
CA ALA A 187 -25.78 -17.49 -17.89
C ALA A 187 -26.59 -17.54 -16.59
N ALA A 188 -25.90 -17.81 -15.49
CA ALA A 188 -26.43 -17.64 -14.15
C ALA A 188 -26.81 -16.17 -13.87
N ALA A 189 -27.71 -15.93 -12.91
CA ALA A 189 -28.35 -14.62 -12.70
C ALA A 189 -27.38 -13.44 -12.55
N VAL A 190 -26.22 -13.62 -11.90
CA VAL A 190 -25.24 -12.54 -11.67
C VAL A 190 -24.48 -12.17 -12.94
N PRO A 191 -23.82 -13.12 -13.66
CA PRO A 191 -23.27 -12.81 -14.99
C PRO A 191 -24.31 -12.33 -15.99
N LYS A 192 -25.55 -12.83 -15.94
CA LYS A 192 -26.63 -12.40 -16.84
C LYS A 192 -26.90 -10.90 -16.71
N LYS A 193 -27.07 -10.40 -15.49
CA LYS A 193 -27.23 -8.96 -15.20
C LYS A 193 -26.05 -8.13 -15.72
N LEU A 194 -24.81 -8.55 -15.42
CA LEU A 194 -23.60 -7.87 -15.90
C LEU A 194 -23.54 -7.80 -17.44
N LEU A 195 -23.86 -8.89 -18.15
CA LEU A 195 -23.86 -8.91 -19.61
C LEU A 195 -24.99 -8.06 -20.22
N GLN A 196 -26.16 -8.00 -19.58
CA GLN A 196 -27.25 -7.09 -19.98
C GLN A 196 -26.84 -5.63 -19.83
N MET A 197 -26.26 -5.23 -18.69
CA MET A 197 -25.80 -3.85 -18.45
C MET A 197 -24.66 -3.44 -19.40
N ALA A 198 -23.82 -4.39 -19.82
CA ALA A 198 -22.81 -4.22 -20.87
C ALA A 198 -23.37 -4.16 -22.31
N GLY A 199 -24.69 -4.32 -22.51
CA GLY A 199 -25.31 -4.28 -23.83
C GLY A 199 -25.06 -5.50 -24.71
N ILE A 200 -24.69 -6.66 -24.14
CA ILE A 200 -24.49 -7.91 -24.87
C ILE A 200 -25.83 -8.67 -24.90
N GLU A 201 -26.36 -8.90 -26.10
CA GLU A 201 -27.67 -9.57 -26.31
C GLU A 201 -27.51 -11.10 -26.27
N ASP A 202 -26.47 -11.63 -26.93
CA ASP A 202 -26.28 -13.06 -27.18
C ASP A 202 -24.92 -13.53 -26.62
N CYS A 203 -24.91 -14.50 -25.70
CA CYS A 203 -23.68 -15.04 -25.15
C CYS A 203 -23.88 -16.41 -24.48
N TYR A 204 -23.04 -17.39 -24.81
CA TYR A 204 -22.89 -18.60 -24.00
C TYR A 204 -21.82 -18.36 -22.92
N THR A 205 -22.11 -18.74 -21.68
CA THR A 205 -21.15 -18.62 -20.58
C THR A 205 -20.79 -19.98 -19.98
N SER A 206 -19.57 -20.11 -19.51
CA SER A 206 -19.13 -21.27 -18.72
C SER A 206 -18.25 -20.80 -17.55
N ALA A 207 -18.40 -21.43 -16.40
CA ALA A 207 -17.68 -21.07 -15.18
C ALA A 207 -17.07 -22.31 -14.52
N ARG A 208 -15.91 -22.14 -13.89
CA ARG A 208 -15.19 -23.16 -13.09
C ARG A 208 -14.68 -22.54 -11.79
N GLY A 209 -14.42 -23.37 -10.78
CA GLY A 209 -14.05 -22.93 -9.43
C GLY A 209 -15.26 -22.63 -8.53
N SER A 210 -15.03 -21.98 -7.39
CA SER A 210 -16.05 -21.78 -6.34
C SER A 210 -17.05 -20.65 -6.66
N THR A 211 -17.93 -20.89 -7.63
CA THR A 211 -18.93 -19.93 -8.15
C THR A 211 -19.95 -19.47 -7.09
N CYS A 212 -20.16 -20.23 -6.01
CA CYS A 212 -20.96 -19.83 -4.85
C CYS A 212 -20.48 -18.51 -4.22
N THR A 213 -19.20 -18.18 -4.36
CA THR A 213 -18.62 -16.91 -3.89
C THR A 213 -18.95 -15.75 -4.83
N LEU A 214 -20.20 -15.27 -4.78
CA LEU A 214 -20.76 -14.22 -5.67
C LEU A 214 -19.81 -13.03 -5.91
N GLY A 215 -19.09 -12.57 -4.88
CA GLY A 215 -18.16 -11.45 -5.02
C GLY A 215 -16.96 -11.72 -5.92
N ASN A 216 -16.46 -12.97 -5.97
CA ASN A 216 -15.43 -13.39 -6.90
C ASN A 216 -16.02 -13.70 -8.28
N PHE A 217 -17.21 -14.30 -8.32
CA PHE A 217 -17.91 -14.63 -9.57
C PHE A 217 -18.31 -13.38 -10.39
N ALA A 218 -18.80 -12.33 -9.71
CA ALA A 218 -19.06 -11.03 -10.33
C ALA A 218 -17.78 -10.37 -10.86
N LYS A 219 -16.70 -10.34 -10.04
CA LYS A 219 -15.39 -9.83 -10.47
C LYS A 219 -14.78 -10.60 -11.64
N ALA A 220 -14.87 -11.93 -11.64
CA ALA A 220 -14.36 -12.78 -12.72
C ALA A 220 -15.13 -12.55 -14.03
N THR A 221 -16.45 -12.37 -13.95
CA THR A 221 -17.27 -12.00 -15.11
C THR A 221 -16.90 -10.61 -15.64
N TYR A 222 -16.84 -9.61 -14.75
CA TYR A 222 -16.44 -8.24 -15.09
C TYR A 222 -15.04 -8.18 -15.73
N ALA A 223 -14.07 -8.93 -15.21
CA ALA A 223 -12.74 -9.07 -15.80
C ALA A 223 -12.74 -9.80 -17.17
N ALA A 224 -13.71 -10.68 -17.44
CA ALA A 224 -13.90 -11.27 -18.77
C ALA A 224 -14.43 -10.23 -19.77
N ILE A 225 -15.38 -9.40 -19.34
CA ILE A 225 -15.95 -8.31 -20.15
C ILE A 225 -14.87 -7.24 -20.45
N ALA A 226 -14.04 -6.87 -19.46
CA ALA A 226 -12.90 -5.96 -19.66
C ALA A 226 -11.89 -6.44 -20.72
N ARG A 227 -11.71 -7.77 -20.83
CA ARG A 227 -10.80 -8.39 -21.79
C ARG A 227 -11.33 -8.43 -23.23
N THR A 228 -12.50 -7.88 -23.51
CA THR A 228 -13.04 -7.78 -24.89
C THR A 228 -12.21 -6.87 -25.81
N TYR A 229 -11.51 -5.88 -25.25
CA TYR A 229 -10.51 -5.07 -25.98
C TYR A 229 -9.09 -5.67 -25.96
N ALA A 230 -8.81 -6.66 -25.12
CA ALA A 230 -7.46 -7.22 -24.95
C ALA A 230 -7.05 -8.21 -26.07
N TYR A 231 -7.92 -8.50 -27.03
CA TYR A 231 -7.63 -9.39 -28.16
C TYR A 231 -7.65 -8.62 -29.49
N LEU A 232 -6.48 -8.55 -30.13
CA LEU A 232 -6.29 -7.85 -31.40
C LEU A 232 -6.78 -8.69 -32.59
N THR A 233 -7.97 -8.37 -33.07
CA THR A 233 -8.57 -8.94 -34.28
C THR A 233 -8.01 -8.29 -35.55
N PRO A 234 -8.05 -8.96 -36.72
CA PRO A 234 -7.68 -8.36 -38.02
C PRO A 234 -8.34 -7.01 -38.32
N ASP A 235 -9.61 -6.84 -37.91
CA ASP A 235 -10.36 -5.56 -37.94
C ASP A 235 -9.66 -4.36 -37.24
N LEU A 236 -8.55 -4.58 -36.53
CA LEU A 236 -7.79 -3.57 -35.78
C LEU A 236 -6.27 -3.64 -36.07
N TRP A 237 -5.85 -4.27 -37.18
CA TRP A 237 -4.43 -4.37 -37.56
C TRP A 237 -3.90 -3.16 -38.33
N GLU A 238 -4.76 -2.25 -38.78
CA GLU A 238 -4.35 -1.01 -39.45
C GLU A 238 -3.61 -0.07 -38.49
N GLU A 239 -2.51 0.52 -38.95
CA GLU A 239 -1.69 1.42 -38.14
C GLU A 239 -2.43 2.72 -37.80
N THR A 240 -2.84 2.86 -36.54
CA THR A 240 -3.54 4.05 -36.05
C THR A 240 -2.56 5.22 -35.84
N ARG A 241 -2.93 6.40 -36.33
CA ARG A 241 -2.15 7.62 -36.10
C ARG A 241 -2.41 8.14 -34.69
N PHE A 242 -1.38 8.13 -33.84
CA PHE A 242 -1.44 8.73 -32.51
C PHE A 242 -1.74 10.23 -32.62
N GLN A 243 -2.86 10.65 -32.04
CA GLN A 243 -3.23 12.05 -31.84
C GLN A 243 -2.64 12.55 -30.50
N LYS A 244 -2.69 13.85 -30.24
CA LYS A 244 -2.17 14.45 -29.00
C LYS A 244 -3.12 14.17 -27.84
N SER A 245 -2.60 13.99 -26.63
CA SER A 245 -3.47 13.81 -25.47
C SER A 245 -4.24 15.10 -25.12
N PRO A 246 -5.46 15.02 -24.55
CA PRO A 246 -6.22 16.20 -24.12
C PRO A 246 -5.50 17.05 -23.07
N TYR A 247 -4.52 16.48 -22.36
CA TYR A 247 -3.65 17.23 -21.45
C TYR A 247 -2.58 18.06 -22.18
N GLU A 248 -2.10 17.61 -23.34
CA GLU A 248 -1.19 18.39 -24.20
C GLU A 248 -1.96 19.50 -24.92
N GLU A 249 -3.05 19.15 -25.62
CA GLU A 249 -3.84 20.11 -26.42
C GLU A 249 -4.45 21.24 -25.58
N HIS A 250 -4.65 21.01 -24.29
CA HIS A 250 -5.23 21.98 -23.36
C HIS A 250 -4.26 22.39 -22.24
N THR A 251 -2.95 22.29 -22.47
CA THR A 251 -1.90 22.74 -21.54
C THR A 251 -2.12 24.19 -21.08
N ASP A 252 -2.32 25.12 -22.02
CA ASP A 252 -2.52 26.55 -21.74
C ASP A 252 -3.81 26.82 -20.96
N TYR A 253 -4.85 26.03 -21.25
CA TYR A 253 -6.12 26.12 -20.54
C TYR A 253 -5.98 25.65 -19.09
N LEU A 254 -5.34 24.50 -18.90
CA LEU A 254 -5.06 23.94 -17.57
C LEU A 254 -4.14 24.85 -16.75
N ALA A 255 -3.18 25.54 -17.37
CA ALA A 255 -2.33 26.53 -16.70
C ALA A 255 -3.15 27.74 -16.22
N LYS A 256 -3.98 28.34 -17.10
CA LYS A 256 -4.84 29.48 -16.76
C LYS A 256 -5.88 29.14 -15.68
N HIS A 257 -6.44 27.93 -15.71
CA HIS A 257 -7.45 27.46 -14.76
C HIS A 257 -6.84 26.67 -13.58
N HIS A 258 -5.54 26.87 -13.28
CA HIS A 258 -4.87 26.32 -12.09
C HIS A 258 -4.88 27.28 -10.91
N LYS A 259 -5.99 27.34 -10.15
CA LYS A 259 -5.97 27.94 -8.80
C LYS A 259 -5.11 27.08 -7.86
N PRO A 260 -4.09 27.64 -7.18
CA PRO A 260 -3.33 26.90 -6.18
C PRO A 260 -4.16 26.70 -4.90
N LEU A 261 -3.86 25.62 -4.15
CA LEU A 261 -4.60 25.18 -2.96
C LEU A 261 -4.69 26.21 -1.82
N GLY A 262 -3.78 27.18 -1.77
CA GLY A 262 -3.82 28.29 -0.81
C GLY A 262 -5.02 29.21 -1.06
N THR A 263 -5.17 29.71 -2.29
CA THR A 263 -6.22 30.66 -2.68
C THR A 263 -7.62 30.05 -2.51
N GLN A 264 -7.80 28.78 -2.87
CA GLN A 264 -9.08 28.07 -2.67
C GLN A 264 -9.49 28.01 -1.20
N ARG A 265 -8.54 27.89 -0.26
CA ARG A 265 -8.82 27.90 1.19
C ARG A 265 -9.12 29.30 1.75
N GLN A 266 -8.71 30.37 1.07
CA GLN A 266 -9.16 31.74 1.40
C GLN A 266 -10.55 31.98 0.83
N GLU A 267 -10.76 31.74 -0.46
CA GLU A 267 -12.07 31.89 -1.13
C GLU A 267 -13.18 31.08 -0.44
N GLN A 268 -12.89 29.84 -0.02
CA GLN A 268 -13.87 29.04 0.75
C GLN A 268 -14.19 29.67 2.11
N LYS A 269 -13.18 30.10 2.88
CA LYS A 269 -13.40 30.80 4.16
C LYS A 269 -14.14 32.11 4.00
N GLU A 270 -13.88 32.85 2.92
CA GLU A 270 -14.57 34.09 2.58
C GLU A 270 -16.01 33.82 2.14
N SER A 271 -16.27 32.72 1.41
CA SER A 271 -17.63 32.29 1.08
C SER A 271 -18.42 31.78 2.28
N GLU A 272 -17.80 31.01 3.19
CA GLU A 272 -18.42 30.60 4.46
C GLU A 272 -18.67 31.82 5.35
N ALA A 273 -17.72 32.76 5.45
CA ALA A 273 -17.90 34.02 6.17
C ALA A 273 -18.99 34.91 5.55
N ALA A 274 -19.14 34.92 4.22
CA ALA A 274 -20.20 35.64 3.51
C ALA A 274 -21.57 34.97 3.65
N GLU A 275 -21.63 33.63 3.70
CA GLU A 275 -22.87 32.90 3.96
C GLU A 275 -23.30 33.03 5.44
N ILE A 276 -22.34 32.98 6.37
CA ILE A 276 -22.53 33.30 7.78
C ILE A 276 -23.02 34.75 7.93
N SER A 277 -22.39 35.74 7.28
CA SER A 277 -22.81 37.15 7.39
C SER A 277 -24.20 37.39 6.80
N ARG A 278 -24.55 36.75 5.67
CA ARG A 278 -25.92 36.74 5.12
C ARG A 278 -26.94 36.09 6.05
N SER A 279 -26.57 34.99 6.73
CA SER A 279 -27.44 34.37 7.74
C SER A 279 -27.64 35.27 8.97
N HIS A 280 -26.61 36.01 9.37
CA HIS A 280 -26.68 37.00 10.46
C HIS A 280 -27.49 38.24 10.08
N SER A 281 -27.43 38.72 8.82
CA SER A 281 -28.27 39.83 8.35
C SER A 281 -29.75 39.43 8.22
N LEU A 282 -30.04 38.17 7.86
CA LEU A 282 -31.42 37.65 7.90
C LEU A 282 -31.91 37.45 9.33
N GLY A 283 -31.03 37.07 10.27
CA GLY A 283 -31.34 37.00 11.70
C GLY A 283 -31.61 38.35 12.35
N SER A 284 -30.91 39.41 11.93
CA SER A 284 -31.03 40.74 12.55
C SER A 284 -32.37 41.45 12.27
N LEU A 285 -33.06 41.07 11.19
CA LEU A 285 -34.42 41.55 10.87
C LEU A 285 -35.51 41.00 11.81
N PHE A 286 -35.24 39.91 12.54
CA PHE A 286 -36.20 39.28 13.46
C PHE A 286 -36.03 39.66 14.94
N PHE A 287 -35.02 40.49 15.28
CA PHE A 287 -34.71 40.91 16.66
C PHE A 287 -34.45 42.42 16.77
N ARG A 288 -35.37 43.23 16.21
CA ARG A 288 -35.47 44.69 16.47
C ARG A 288 -36.89 45.11 16.87
N SER A 289 -37.35 44.57 17.98
CA SER A 289 -38.37 45.21 18.83
C SER A 289 -38.08 44.88 20.30
N SER A 290 -38.53 45.75 21.21
CA SER A 290 -38.34 45.67 22.67
C SER A 290 -36.90 45.69 23.21
N ALA A 291 -36.37 46.89 23.50
CA ALA A 291 -35.90 47.29 24.84
C ALA A 291 -35.12 48.63 24.78
N ILE A 292 -35.62 49.66 25.48
CA ILE A 292 -34.92 50.93 25.77
C ILE A 292 -34.67 50.99 27.29
N SER A 293 -33.59 51.65 27.72
CA SER A 293 -33.15 51.83 29.12
C SER A 293 -32.53 50.56 29.76
N SER A 294 -31.36 50.58 30.41
CA SER A 294 -31.00 51.45 31.53
C SER A 294 -29.47 51.46 31.83
N CYS A 295 -29.07 52.13 32.92
CA CYS A 295 -27.79 52.05 33.65
C CYS A 295 -26.49 52.54 32.97
N LYS A 296 -26.13 53.80 33.28
CA LYS A 296 -24.73 54.23 33.45
C LYS A 296 -24.21 53.76 34.82
N SER A 297 -22.94 53.36 34.93
CA SER A 297 -21.95 53.91 35.90
C SER A 297 -20.60 53.18 35.87
N MET A 298 -19.50 53.96 36.04
CA MET A 298 -18.21 53.68 36.75
C MET A 298 -17.43 52.39 36.42
N VAL A 299 -16.09 52.35 36.40
CA VAL A 299 -15.10 52.84 37.39
C VAL A 299 -13.83 53.39 36.72
N LEU A 300 -13.08 54.22 37.45
CA LEU A 300 -11.78 54.86 37.12
C LEU A 300 -10.84 54.73 38.35
N ASP A 301 -9.51 54.86 38.27
CA ASP A 301 -8.59 55.08 37.13
C ASP A 301 -7.62 53.85 37.08
N SER A 302 -6.27 53.82 37.27
CA SER A 302 -5.19 54.80 37.21
C SER A 302 -3.82 54.13 37.07
N MET A 303 -2.97 54.61 36.14
CA MET A 303 -1.55 54.94 36.37
C MET A 303 -0.93 55.61 35.12
N LYS A 304 0.03 56.52 35.33
CA LYS A 304 0.66 57.38 34.30
C LYS A 304 2.18 57.54 34.60
N PHE A 305 2.85 58.39 33.80
CA PHE A 305 4.25 58.91 33.90
C PHE A 305 5.29 57.98 33.22
N TYR A 306 6.23 58.44 32.37
CA TYR A 306 6.51 59.75 31.74
C TYR A 306 7.09 59.50 30.30
N ARG A 307 6.71 60.26 29.25
CA ARG A 307 7.43 61.39 28.58
C ARG A 307 8.85 61.07 28.04
N THR A 308 9.07 61.07 26.71
CA THR A 308 9.56 62.16 25.78
C THR A 308 11.06 62.52 25.98
N GLU A 309 11.90 62.84 24.98
CA GLU A 309 11.77 63.72 23.78
C GLU A 309 12.58 63.19 22.54
N GLN A 310 12.08 63.33 21.29
CA GLN A 310 12.48 64.27 20.18
C GLN A 310 13.86 64.10 19.47
N LEU A 311 13.83 63.62 18.21
CA LEU A 311 14.25 64.24 16.91
C LEU A 311 15.42 65.27 16.82
N PRO A 312 16.05 65.52 15.63
CA PRO A 312 16.38 64.63 14.48
C PRO A 312 17.74 64.95 13.74
N CYS A 313 18.00 64.27 12.61
CA CYS A 313 18.75 64.72 11.40
C CYS A 313 20.31 64.84 11.31
N PHE A 314 20.84 64.11 10.29
CA PHE A 314 21.84 64.50 9.25
C PHE A 314 23.39 64.52 9.45
N GLN A 315 24.04 64.00 8.39
CA GLN A 315 25.29 64.42 7.70
C GLN A 315 26.65 63.68 7.89
N ASP A 316 27.47 63.77 6.82
CA ASP A 316 28.43 62.77 6.33
C ASP A 316 29.92 62.91 6.74
N VAL A 317 30.64 61.77 6.84
CA VAL A 317 32.08 61.55 6.53
C VAL A 317 32.28 60.06 6.13
N GLY A 318 33.10 59.62 5.17
CA GLY A 318 33.88 60.36 4.17
C GLY A 318 34.98 59.58 3.38
N PHE A 319 35.37 58.36 3.76
CA PHE A 319 36.50 57.61 3.14
C PHE A 319 36.20 56.13 2.81
N GLY A 320 36.75 55.49 1.76
CA GLY A 320 37.44 56.10 0.61
C GLY A 320 38.55 55.28 -0.09
N MET A 321 38.25 54.17 -0.79
CA MET A 321 38.99 53.60 -1.96
C MET A 321 38.18 52.41 -2.52
N LYS A 322 37.89 52.20 -3.81
CA LYS A 322 38.62 52.30 -5.11
C LYS A 322 39.72 51.23 -5.30
N GLN A 323 39.88 50.60 -6.47
CA GLN A 323 38.99 50.35 -7.62
C GLN A 323 39.74 49.44 -8.64
N SER A 324 39.06 48.49 -9.28
CA SER A 324 39.43 48.06 -10.65
C SER A 324 38.26 47.35 -11.33
N LEU A 325 38.13 47.54 -12.64
CA LEU A 325 37.18 46.82 -13.50
C LEU A 325 37.96 45.98 -14.51
N SER A 326 37.35 44.90 -14.96
CA SER A 326 37.31 44.63 -16.39
C SER A 326 35.98 43.98 -16.75
N ALA A 327 35.47 44.28 -17.94
CA ALA A 327 34.31 43.63 -18.52
C ALA A 327 34.69 43.18 -19.93
N ALA A 328 34.34 41.95 -20.28
CA ALA A 328 34.49 41.41 -21.62
C ALA A 328 33.21 40.65 -21.98
N ALA A 329 32.43 41.21 -22.89
CA ALA A 329 31.30 40.52 -23.50
C ALA A 329 31.74 39.87 -24.81
N LEU A 330 31.32 38.65 -25.06
CA LEU A 330 31.28 38.06 -26.40
C LEU A 330 30.09 37.12 -26.51
N SER A 331 29.40 37.20 -27.64
CA SER A 331 28.18 36.44 -27.93
C SER A 331 28.47 35.28 -28.89
N SER A 332 27.76 34.16 -28.74
CA SER A 332 27.35 33.32 -29.88
C SER A 332 26.32 32.26 -29.46
N ASN A 333 25.47 31.86 -30.42
CA ASN A 333 24.41 30.87 -30.23
C ASN A 333 24.95 29.44 -30.32
N ALA A 334 24.32 28.48 -29.61
CA ALA A 334 24.04 27.14 -30.16
C ALA A 334 23.03 26.33 -29.32
N ASP A 335 22.14 25.61 -30.02
CA ASP A 335 21.20 24.59 -29.54
C ASP A 335 21.67 23.71 -28.35
N ILE A 336 20.84 23.62 -27.30
CA ILE A 336 20.80 22.42 -26.43
C ILE A 336 19.63 21.54 -26.84
N ARG A 337 19.92 20.53 -27.68
CA ARG A 337 19.03 19.36 -27.86
C ARG A 337 19.55 18.21 -26.99
N PRO A 338 18.70 17.48 -26.24
CA PRO A 338 19.12 16.27 -25.55
C PRO A 338 19.41 15.16 -26.59
N PHE A 339 20.68 14.93 -26.91
CA PHE A 339 21.06 13.98 -27.95
C PHE A 339 21.20 12.55 -27.41
N SER A 340 20.30 11.66 -27.83
CA SER A 340 20.40 10.23 -27.56
C SER A 340 21.45 9.54 -28.43
N LYS A 341 22.35 8.78 -27.80
CA LYS A 341 23.20 7.68 -28.34
C LYS A 341 23.68 6.89 -27.11
N ASN A 342 23.38 5.61 -26.90
CA ASN A 342 23.39 4.47 -27.80
C ASN A 342 24.81 4.22 -28.36
N VAL A 343 25.61 3.44 -27.61
CA VAL A 343 26.94 2.95 -27.99
C VAL A 343 26.89 1.42 -27.93
N LYS A 344 27.23 0.75 -29.04
CA LYS A 344 27.42 -0.71 -29.10
C LYS A 344 28.91 -1.02 -28.97
N ALA A 345 29.23 -2.01 -28.15
CA ALA A 345 30.52 -2.71 -28.09
C ALA A 345 30.23 -4.24 -27.98
N PRO A 346 31.19 -5.12 -28.29
CA PRO A 346 30.88 -6.34 -29.03
C PRO A 346 30.31 -7.50 -28.21
N VAL A 347 29.64 -8.42 -28.92
CA VAL A 347 29.12 -9.69 -28.37
C VAL A 347 30.19 -10.77 -28.43
N THR A 348 30.52 -11.36 -27.29
CA THR A 348 31.03 -12.72 -27.15
C THR A 348 30.07 -13.51 -26.26
N GLY A 349 29.78 -14.77 -26.62
CA GLY A 349 28.59 -15.48 -26.14
C GLY A 349 28.68 -16.05 -24.73
N GLY A 350 27.57 -15.96 -23.98
CA GLY A 350 27.36 -16.61 -22.68
C GLY A 350 25.98 -16.26 -22.11
N LEU A 351 25.04 -17.21 -22.11
CA LEU A 351 23.62 -16.91 -21.88
C LEU A 351 23.25 -16.89 -20.38
N VAL A 352 23.17 -15.70 -19.78
CA VAL A 352 22.42 -15.46 -18.53
C VAL A 352 21.69 -14.13 -18.63
N THR A 353 20.36 -14.14 -18.51
CA THR A 353 19.53 -12.93 -18.45
C THR A 353 19.63 -12.29 -17.05
N ALA A 354 20.15 -11.07 -16.98
CA ALA A 354 20.19 -10.30 -15.73
C ALA A 354 18.79 -9.74 -15.42
N TYR A 355 18.10 -10.36 -14.45
CA TYR A 355 16.86 -9.84 -13.88
C TYR A 355 17.15 -8.62 -12.99
N ASP A 356 16.30 -7.60 -13.04
CA ASP A 356 16.25 -6.56 -11.99
C ASP A 356 15.54 -7.13 -10.74
N PRO A 357 16.24 -7.28 -9.60
CA PRO A 357 15.64 -7.81 -8.38
C PRO A 357 14.59 -6.87 -7.77
N PHE A 358 14.64 -5.56 -8.05
CA PHE A 358 13.72 -4.59 -7.45
C PHE A 358 12.33 -4.69 -8.10
N THR A 359 12.27 -4.69 -9.44
CA THR A 359 11.03 -4.96 -10.18
C THR A 359 10.48 -6.35 -9.84
N ALA A 360 11.31 -7.40 -9.81
CA ALA A 360 10.85 -8.76 -9.49
C ALA A 360 10.23 -8.86 -8.07
N ALA A 361 10.80 -8.18 -7.08
CA ALA A 361 10.28 -8.14 -5.70
C ALA A 361 9.02 -7.26 -5.53
N ILE A 362 8.66 -6.45 -6.53
CA ILE A 362 7.41 -5.68 -6.60
C ILE A 362 6.32 -6.47 -7.35
N GLU A 363 6.70 -7.18 -8.40
CA GLU A 363 5.79 -8.02 -9.20
C GLU A 363 5.47 -9.38 -8.55
N GLY A 364 6.27 -9.82 -7.56
CA GLY A 364 6.11 -11.13 -6.90
C GLY A 364 6.71 -12.28 -7.71
N SER A 365 7.65 -11.98 -8.61
CA SER A 365 8.39 -12.93 -9.44
C SER A 365 9.80 -13.25 -8.89
N ASP A 366 10.10 -12.81 -7.66
CA ASP A 366 11.32 -13.21 -6.95
C ASP A 366 11.26 -14.70 -6.52
N PRO A 367 12.40 -15.40 -6.35
CA PRO A 367 12.41 -16.83 -6.06
C PRO A 367 11.67 -17.24 -4.78
N LEU A 368 11.57 -16.35 -3.78
CA LEU A 368 10.87 -16.64 -2.52
C LEU A 368 9.34 -16.54 -2.69
N SER A 369 8.89 -15.54 -3.46
CA SER A 369 7.49 -15.41 -3.89
C SER A 369 7.07 -16.50 -4.89
N MET A 370 8.01 -17.04 -5.68
CA MET A 370 7.77 -18.19 -6.56
C MET A 370 7.67 -19.51 -5.79
N PHE A 371 8.57 -19.77 -4.82
CA PHE A 371 8.45 -20.94 -3.92
C PHE A 371 7.09 -20.95 -3.19
N ALA A 372 6.59 -19.77 -2.80
CA ALA A 372 5.27 -19.60 -2.19
C ALA A 372 4.08 -19.96 -3.11
N ALA A 373 4.30 -20.19 -4.40
CA ALA A 373 3.31 -20.56 -5.40
C ALA A 373 3.43 -22.02 -5.89
N GLU A 374 4.51 -22.74 -5.55
CA GLU A 374 4.72 -24.13 -6.00
C GLU A 374 4.06 -25.18 -5.09
N GLU A 375 3.89 -24.91 -3.78
CA GLU A 375 3.20 -25.83 -2.87
C GLU A 375 1.70 -26.04 -3.22
N ASP A 376 1.09 -25.12 -3.98
CA ASP A 376 -0.28 -25.24 -4.51
C ASP A 376 -0.42 -26.36 -5.57
N GLN A 377 0.68 -27.01 -5.99
CA GLN A 377 0.69 -28.09 -7.00
C GLN A 377 1.07 -29.48 -6.45
N SER A 378 1.66 -29.59 -5.26
CA SER A 378 2.26 -30.83 -4.76
C SER A 378 1.31 -31.76 -3.99
N PHE A 379 0.09 -31.99 -4.50
CA PHE A 379 -0.85 -32.98 -3.94
C PHE A 379 -1.60 -33.81 -5.01
N SER A 380 -0.86 -34.38 -5.95
CA SER A 380 -1.38 -35.44 -6.85
C SER A 380 -0.34 -36.48 -7.20
N VAL A 381 -0.05 -37.40 -6.28
CA VAL A 381 0.69 -38.64 -6.55
C VAL A 381 -0.10 -39.85 -6.04
N THR A 382 -0.78 -40.51 -6.97
CA THR A 382 -1.24 -41.90 -6.80
C THR A 382 -0.90 -42.63 -8.10
N GLN A 383 -0.35 -43.83 -8.01
CA GLN A 383 0.31 -44.48 -9.15
C GLN A 383 -0.66 -44.95 -10.24
N ARG A 384 -0.14 -45.02 -11.48
CA ARG A 384 -0.76 -45.74 -12.58
C ARG A 384 -0.77 -47.25 -12.28
N MET A 385 -1.91 -47.89 -12.49
CA MET A 385 -1.96 -49.21 -13.10
C MET A 385 -2.98 -49.17 -14.25
N SER A 386 -2.69 -49.88 -15.33
CA SER A 386 -3.50 -49.97 -16.54
C SER A 386 -4.05 -51.38 -16.70
N HIS A 387 -5.27 -51.54 -17.22
CA HIS A 387 -5.56 -52.35 -18.42
C HIS A 387 -7.07 -52.34 -18.79
N VAL A 388 -7.36 -51.86 -20.02
CA VAL A 388 -8.30 -52.41 -21.04
C VAL A 388 -9.70 -52.90 -20.60
N VAL A 389 -10.76 -52.25 -21.12
CA VAL A 389 -11.87 -52.81 -21.96
C VAL A 389 -12.93 -51.70 -22.21
N ASP A 390 -13.53 -51.69 -23.40
CA ASP A 390 -14.59 -50.80 -23.93
C ASP A 390 -15.85 -51.67 -24.31
N PRO A 391 -17.03 -51.16 -24.72
CA PRO A 391 -17.72 -49.87 -24.42
C PRO A 391 -19.29 -49.94 -24.27
N THR A 392 -19.96 -48.81 -23.97
CA THR A 392 -21.42 -48.50 -24.22
C THR A 392 -22.51 -49.01 -23.19
N PRO A 393 -23.86 -48.77 -23.31
CA PRO A 393 -24.58 -48.00 -22.25
C PRO A 393 -26.01 -48.46 -21.80
N ARG A 394 -26.54 -47.86 -20.71
CA ARG A 394 -27.98 -47.70 -20.31
C ARG A 394 -28.04 -46.63 -19.19
N VAL A 395 -29.01 -45.71 -19.04
CA VAL A 395 -30.50 -45.66 -19.15
C VAL A 395 -31.22 -45.99 -17.83
N GLY A 396 -32.04 -45.03 -17.35
CA GLY A 396 -32.91 -45.14 -16.15
C GLY A 396 -32.26 -44.67 -14.84
N LEU A 397 -33.01 -44.22 -13.82
CA LEU A 397 -34.42 -43.83 -13.76
C LEU A 397 -34.63 -42.91 -12.53
N ALA A 398 -35.73 -42.15 -12.47
CA ALA A 398 -36.00 -41.20 -11.40
C ALA A 398 -36.94 -41.75 -10.31
N SER A 399 -36.79 -41.28 -9.07
CA SER A 399 -37.84 -41.31 -8.06
C SER A 399 -37.70 -40.10 -7.11
N SER A 400 -38.82 -39.70 -6.49
CA SER A 400 -38.93 -38.51 -5.64
C SER A 400 -39.52 -38.89 -4.29
N ALA A 401 -38.99 -38.31 -3.21
CA ALA A 401 -39.61 -38.38 -1.88
C ALA A 401 -39.41 -37.06 -1.13
N LYS A 402 -40.46 -36.57 -0.48
CA LYS A 402 -40.43 -35.54 0.56
C LYS A 402 -41.12 -36.13 1.79
N LEU A 403 -40.51 -35.98 2.96
CA LEU A 403 -41.21 -35.93 4.26
C LEU A 403 -40.25 -35.18 5.22
N SER A 404 -40.69 -34.04 5.75
CA SER A 404 -41.11 -33.85 7.16
C SER A 404 -39.95 -33.64 8.14
N GLN A 405 -40.17 -32.77 9.12
CA GLN A 405 -39.14 -32.19 9.98
C GLN A 405 -39.72 -32.09 11.40
N ASP A 406 -38.98 -32.55 12.42
CA ASP A 406 -38.71 -31.84 13.69
C ASP A 406 -38.06 -32.75 14.75
N HIS A 407 -37.12 -32.16 15.52
CA HIS A 407 -36.44 -32.71 16.72
C HIS A 407 -35.57 -33.98 16.52
N LEU A 408 -34.49 -34.22 17.27
CA LEU A 408 -33.93 -33.50 18.43
C LEU A 408 -32.39 -33.39 18.33
N GLU A 409 -31.77 -32.72 19.30
CA GLU A 409 -30.41 -32.17 19.31
C GLU A 409 -29.25 -33.19 19.27
N GLY A 410 -28.07 -32.73 18.83
CA GLY A 410 -26.78 -33.17 19.42
C GLY A 410 -25.75 -33.84 18.51
N LEU A 411 -24.95 -33.05 17.76
CA LEU A 411 -23.50 -33.23 17.50
C LEU A 411 -22.99 -32.18 16.49
N GLU A 412 -21.95 -31.42 16.85
CA GLU A 412 -21.29 -30.46 15.93
C GLU A 412 -20.09 -31.07 15.18
N PRO A 413 -20.01 -30.90 13.85
CA PRO A 413 -18.77 -31.06 13.08
C PRO A 413 -18.10 -29.70 12.78
N TRP A 414 -16.80 -29.59 13.06
CA TRP A 414 -16.05 -28.33 12.99
C TRP A 414 -15.85 -27.77 11.56
N HIS A 415 -15.90 -26.45 11.44
CA HIS A 415 -15.53 -25.73 10.21
C HIS A 415 -14.02 -25.77 9.92
N ALA A 416 -13.61 -26.43 8.83
CA ALA A 416 -12.30 -26.24 8.21
C ALA A 416 -12.39 -25.18 7.09
N LEU A 417 -12.09 -23.92 7.40
CA LEU A 417 -12.10 -22.82 6.42
C LEU A 417 -10.65 -22.50 5.96
N VAL A 418 -10.24 -23.01 4.81
CA VAL A 418 -8.93 -22.67 4.22
C VAL A 418 -8.95 -21.21 3.76
N VAL A 419 -8.25 -20.34 4.49
CA VAL A 419 -8.07 -18.93 4.15
C VAL A 419 -6.63 -18.69 3.73
N THR A 420 -6.42 -18.34 2.46
CA THR A 420 -5.11 -17.94 1.94
C THR A 420 -4.59 -16.71 2.68
N THR A 421 -3.37 -16.80 3.22
CA THR A 421 -2.87 -15.95 4.31
C THR A 421 -2.47 -14.53 3.89
N THR A 422 -2.30 -14.28 2.60
CA THR A 422 -1.72 -13.05 2.03
C THR A 422 -2.63 -11.82 2.11
N ASP A 423 -3.91 -11.93 1.73
CA ASP A 423 -4.87 -10.81 1.69
C ASP A 423 -5.21 -10.25 3.09
N LEU A 424 -5.17 -11.10 4.13
CA LEU A 424 -5.42 -10.68 5.51
C LEU A 424 -4.30 -9.82 6.08
N VAL A 425 -3.03 -10.10 5.75
CA VAL A 425 -1.88 -9.30 6.21
C VAL A 425 -1.93 -7.90 5.60
N LYS A 426 -2.12 -7.82 4.28
CA LYS A 426 -2.16 -6.57 3.51
C LYS A 426 -3.22 -5.60 4.04
N THR A 427 -4.44 -6.10 4.29
CA THR A 427 -5.57 -5.29 4.77
C THR A 427 -5.55 -4.99 6.28
N HIS A 428 -4.62 -5.57 7.05
CA HIS A 428 -4.40 -5.22 8.46
C HIS A 428 -3.28 -4.19 8.67
N LEU A 429 -2.31 -4.11 7.74
CA LEU A 429 -1.25 -3.09 7.77
C LEU A 429 -1.77 -1.71 7.36
N GLU A 430 -2.50 -1.62 6.23
CA GLU A 430 -3.10 -0.37 5.71
C GLU A 430 -4.21 0.25 6.61
N GLN A 431 -4.48 -0.34 7.78
CA GLN A 431 -5.38 0.19 8.83
C GLN A 431 -4.60 0.57 10.11
N LEU A 432 -3.26 0.64 10.04
CA LEU A 432 -2.36 0.92 11.16
C LEU A 432 -1.24 1.93 10.83
N ASP A 433 -1.20 2.45 9.60
CA ASP A 433 -0.34 3.58 9.21
C ASP A 433 -0.80 4.89 9.90
N ASP A 434 -2.10 5.00 10.22
CA ASP A 434 -2.78 6.07 11.00
C ASP A 434 -2.18 6.34 12.42
N ILE A 435 -1.12 5.64 12.82
CA ILE A 435 -0.48 5.72 14.15
C ILE A 435 0.99 6.18 14.07
N GLU A 436 1.65 6.12 12.90
CA GLU A 436 3.12 6.26 12.81
C GLU A 436 3.64 7.68 12.47
N GLU A 437 2.82 8.60 11.93
CA GLU A 437 3.28 9.97 11.58
C GLU A 437 3.62 10.88 12.77
N GLY A 438 3.17 10.55 13.99
CA GLY A 438 3.41 11.38 15.18
C GLY A 438 4.82 11.22 15.75
N SER A 439 5.23 9.98 16.01
CA SER A 439 6.43 9.66 16.80
C SER A 439 7.76 9.87 16.07
N VAL A 440 7.75 9.97 14.74
CA VAL A 440 8.96 10.25 13.94
C VAL A 440 9.31 11.74 13.98
N LYS A 441 8.32 12.64 14.01
CA LYS A 441 8.54 14.11 14.04
C LYS A 441 9.12 14.60 15.36
N GLU A 442 8.84 13.93 16.47
CA GLU A 442 9.41 14.26 17.77
C GLU A 442 10.92 14.00 17.85
N MET A 443 11.48 13.14 16.98
CA MET A 443 12.88 12.69 17.06
C MET A 443 13.93 13.74 16.68
N LEU A 444 13.54 14.80 15.95
CA LEU A 444 14.47 15.76 15.34
C LEU A 444 15.18 16.70 16.35
N ASN A 445 14.76 16.71 17.62
CA ASN A 445 15.24 17.64 18.65
C ASN A 445 15.83 16.96 19.91
N LEU A 446 16.02 15.63 19.91
CA LEU A 446 16.52 14.89 21.08
C LEU A 446 18.05 14.87 21.15
N THR A 447 18.59 14.86 22.37
CA THR A 447 20.05 14.75 22.58
C THR A 447 20.54 13.33 22.31
N GLN A 448 21.85 13.17 22.14
CA GLN A 448 22.48 11.86 21.99
C GLN A 448 22.14 10.90 23.15
N GLN A 449 22.00 11.40 24.37
CA GLN A 449 21.65 10.59 25.53
C GLN A 449 20.19 10.12 25.47
N ASP A 450 19.26 11.00 25.07
CA ASP A 450 17.85 10.65 24.93
C ASP A 450 17.62 9.62 23.81
N TYR A 451 18.40 9.68 22.72
CA TYR A 451 18.39 8.66 21.67
C TYR A 451 18.77 7.27 22.22
N VAL A 452 19.83 7.19 23.04
CA VAL A 452 20.24 5.93 23.69
C VAL A 452 19.13 5.42 24.62
N ILE A 453 18.59 6.29 25.47
CA ILE A 453 17.48 5.97 26.38
C ILE A 453 16.26 5.49 25.59
N ARG A 454 15.93 6.13 24.45
CA ARG A 454 14.76 5.75 23.64
C ARG A 454 14.92 4.40 22.95
N ILE A 455 16.13 4.06 22.45
CA ILE A 455 16.38 2.72 21.88
C ILE A 455 16.35 1.64 22.99
N GLN A 456 16.88 1.94 24.18
CA GLN A 456 16.79 1.04 25.35
C GLN A 456 15.34 0.81 25.82
N GLN A 457 14.50 1.86 25.82
CA GLN A 457 13.05 1.73 26.05
C GLN A 457 12.40 0.83 25.00
N LEU A 458 12.70 1.01 23.71
CA LEU A 458 12.15 0.18 22.63
C LEU A 458 12.60 -1.28 22.75
N ASN A 459 13.83 -1.56 23.18
CA ASN A 459 14.30 -2.95 23.45
C ASN A 459 13.57 -3.59 24.64
N THR A 460 13.27 -2.79 25.68
CA THR A 460 12.45 -3.22 26.82
C THR A 460 11.00 -3.48 26.42
N GLU A 461 10.39 -2.57 25.63
CA GLU A 461 9.05 -2.73 25.07
C GLU A 461 8.95 -3.94 24.13
N LEU A 462 9.99 -4.21 23.33
CA LEU A 462 10.10 -5.38 22.46
C LEU A 462 10.08 -6.66 23.29
N SER A 463 10.93 -6.73 24.31
CA SER A 463 11.08 -7.89 25.19
C SER A 463 9.79 -8.17 25.98
N HIS A 464 9.13 -7.14 26.49
CA HIS A 464 7.82 -7.25 27.15
C HIS A 464 6.70 -7.63 26.17
N ALA A 465 6.70 -7.10 24.94
CA ALA A 465 5.77 -7.52 23.89
C ALA A 465 5.99 -8.99 23.49
N TRP A 466 7.24 -9.48 23.56
CA TRP A 466 7.58 -10.86 23.26
C TRP A 466 7.21 -11.83 24.39
N SER A 467 7.37 -11.45 25.66
CA SER A 467 6.92 -12.29 26.79
C SER A 467 5.40 -12.38 26.88
N THR A 468 4.68 -11.31 26.55
CA THR A 468 3.20 -11.25 26.55
C THR A 468 2.54 -11.77 25.26
N ASP A 469 3.26 -12.57 24.45
CA ASP A 469 2.84 -13.13 23.14
C ASP A 469 2.33 -12.11 22.10
N GLN A 470 2.60 -10.82 22.27
CA GLN A 470 2.21 -9.75 21.35
C GLN A 470 3.15 -9.70 20.13
N ARG A 471 3.27 -10.81 19.38
CA ARG A 471 4.20 -10.99 18.25
C ARG A 471 4.07 -9.89 17.18
N VAL A 472 2.85 -9.41 16.94
CA VAL A 472 2.58 -8.31 15.99
C VAL A 472 3.04 -6.95 16.54
N LYS A 473 2.93 -6.69 17.85
CA LYS A 473 3.53 -5.49 18.47
C LYS A 473 5.05 -5.57 18.41
N SER A 474 5.61 -6.74 18.70
CA SER A 474 7.07 -7.00 18.63
C SER A 474 7.63 -6.69 17.24
N LEU A 475 6.99 -7.22 16.19
CA LEU A 475 7.37 -6.92 14.80
C LEU A 475 7.25 -5.41 14.47
N LYS A 476 6.19 -4.74 14.92
CA LYS A 476 6.04 -3.28 14.73
C LYS A 476 7.15 -2.48 15.43
N ILE A 477 7.56 -2.85 16.64
CA ILE A 477 8.68 -2.21 17.34
C ILE A 477 9.98 -2.41 16.56
N ALA A 478 10.25 -3.63 16.07
CA ALA A 478 11.43 -3.91 15.26
C ALA A 478 11.44 -3.14 13.92
N ILE A 479 10.28 -3.01 13.24
CA ILE A 479 10.09 -2.13 12.07
C ILE A 479 10.40 -0.68 12.43
N GLN A 480 9.83 -0.15 13.52
CA GLN A 480 10.05 1.23 13.96
C GLN A 480 11.53 1.50 14.28
N CYS A 481 12.24 0.53 14.85
CA CYS A 481 13.68 0.64 15.10
C CYS A 481 14.49 0.65 13.80
N ALA A 482 14.18 -0.25 12.85
CA ALA A 482 14.85 -0.25 11.55
C ALA A 482 14.59 1.03 10.73
N LYS A 483 13.39 1.64 10.85
CA LYS A 483 13.09 2.96 10.24
C LYS A 483 14.05 4.06 10.71
N LEU A 484 14.61 3.98 11.92
CA LEU A 484 15.57 4.96 12.42
C LEU A 484 16.84 5.03 11.56
N LEU A 485 17.23 3.94 10.88
CA LEU A 485 18.41 3.89 10.02
C LEU A 485 18.17 4.47 8.61
N THR A 486 16.98 5.01 8.34
CA THR A 486 16.65 5.60 7.03
C THR A 486 17.36 6.93 6.77
N THR A 487 17.68 7.68 7.82
CA THR A 487 18.22 9.04 7.71
C THR A 487 19.46 9.26 8.60
N PRO A 488 20.54 9.88 8.07
CA PRO A 488 21.68 10.32 8.86
C PRO A 488 21.45 11.73 9.43
N ASP A 489 20.47 11.87 10.33
CA ASP A 489 20.04 13.17 10.88
C ASP A 489 21.16 13.92 11.62
N VAL A 490 22.08 13.16 12.23
CA VAL A 490 23.30 13.65 12.88
C VAL A 490 24.44 12.72 12.46
N LEU A 491 25.21 13.13 11.45
CA LEU A 491 26.26 12.31 10.81
C LEU A 491 27.21 11.66 11.81
N ASN A 492 27.80 12.43 12.73
CA ASN A 492 28.79 11.94 13.69
C ASN A 492 28.23 10.92 14.70
N PHE A 493 26.90 10.88 14.90
CA PHE A 493 26.24 9.89 15.77
C PHE A 493 25.77 8.65 14.99
N TYR A 494 25.76 8.69 13.66
CA TYR A 494 25.24 7.60 12.82
C TYR A 494 25.89 6.22 13.10
N PRO A 495 27.22 6.10 13.32
CA PRO A 495 27.84 4.83 13.70
C PRO A 495 27.29 4.24 15.02
N SER A 496 27.07 5.07 16.04
CA SER A 496 26.52 4.64 17.33
C SER A 496 25.02 4.35 17.24
N LYS A 497 24.27 5.16 16.49
CA LYS A 497 22.85 4.96 16.14
C LYS A 497 22.64 3.60 15.45
N PHE A 498 23.53 3.26 14.52
CA PHE A 498 23.56 1.97 13.83
C PHE A 498 23.72 0.80 14.80
N VAL A 499 24.80 0.76 15.61
CA VAL A 499 25.08 -0.35 16.53
C VAL A 499 23.88 -0.64 17.43
N LEU A 500 23.38 0.39 18.13
CA LEU A 500 22.27 0.29 19.08
C LEU A 500 20.97 -0.25 18.45
N VAL A 501 20.70 0.09 17.19
CA VAL A 501 19.54 -0.45 16.45
C VAL A 501 19.81 -1.88 15.99
N THR A 502 21.02 -2.19 15.50
CA THR A 502 21.35 -3.56 15.06
C THR A 502 21.33 -4.56 16.21
N ASP A 503 21.73 -4.18 17.43
CA ASP A 503 21.67 -5.06 18.61
C ASP A 503 20.21 -5.39 19.01
N LEU A 504 19.29 -4.43 18.84
CA LEU A 504 17.85 -4.63 19.05
C LEU A 504 17.25 -5.54 17.96
N LEU A 505 17.67 -5.37 16.71
CA LEU A 505 17.26 -6.23 15.59
C LEU A 505 17.81 -7.65 15.74
N ASP A 506 19.05 -7.81 16.21
CA ASP A 506 19.66 -9.10 16.51
C ASP A 506 18.95 -9.78 17.69
N ASN A 507 18.56 -9.04 18.73
CA ASN A 507 17.68 -9.54 19.78
C ASN A 507 16.35 -10.06 19.20
N PHE A 508 15.66 -9.27 18.36
CA PHE A 508 14.44 -9.70 17.67
C PHE A 508 14.65 -10.98 16.82
N GLY A 509 15.73 -11.04 16.03
CA GLY A 509 16.09 -12.20 15.22
C GLY A 509 16.36 -13.47 16.05
N ASN A 510 17.12 -13.33 17.13
CA ASN A 510 17.40 -14.41 18.08
C ASN A 510 16.12 -14.87 18.82
N LEU A 511 15.22 -13.95 19.18
CA LEU A 511 13.92 -14.27 19.78
C LEU A 511 13.03 -15.06 18.81
N VAL A 512 12.97 -14.68 17.54
CA VAL A 512 12.27 -15.44 16.47
C VAL A 512 12.90 -16.84 16.31
N PHE A 513 14.22 -16.92 16.18
CA PHE A 513 14.95 -18.17 16.00
C PHE A 513 14.75 -19.16 17.17
N ASN A 514 14.88 -18.67 18.40
CA ASN A 514 14.67 -19.50 19.60
C ASN A 514 13.23 -20.02 19.71
N ARG A 515 12.22 -19.25 19.28
CA ARG A 515 10.84 -19.73 19.22
C ARG A 515 10.63 -20.85 18.21
N LEU A 516 11.29 -20.79 17.05
CA LEU A 516 11.26 -21.85 16.04
C LEU A 516 11.97 -23.12 16.54
N LYS A 517 13.13 -22.95 17.17
CA LYS A 517 13.89 -24.05 17.80
C LYS A 517 13.11 -24.74 18.93
N ASN A 518 12.39 -23.99 19.76
CA ASN A 518 11.56 -24.58 20.81
C ASN A 518 10.41 -25.41 20.24
N LYS A 519 9.73 -24.94 19.18
CA LYS A 519 8.71 -25.74 18.47
C LYS A 519 9.25 -27.07 17.92
N GLU A 520 10.44 -27.04 17.31
CA GLU A 520 11.13 -28.23 16.77
C GLU A 520 11.39 -29.27 17.88
N LEU A 521 11.79 -28.82 19.07
CA LEU A 521 12.02 -29.66 20.25
C LEU A 521 10.71 -30.19 20.86
N GLU A 522 9.70 -29.34 21.06
CA GLU A 522 8.38 -29.70 21.61
C GLU A 522 7.71 -30.81 20.78
N CYS A 523 7.82 -30.76 19.46
CA CYS A 523 7.26 -31.78 18.57
C CYS A 523 8.07 -33.10 18.53
N SER A 524 9.35 -33.06 18.91
CA SER A 524 10.22 -34.26 18.90
C SER A 524 9.88 -35.25 20.04
N HIS A 525 9.23 -34.78 21.11
CA HIS A 525 8.82 -35.62 22.24
C HIS A 525 7.42 -36.26 22.08
N THR A 526 6.68 -35.95 21.01
CA THR A 526 5.23 -36.25 20.91
C THR A 526 4.80 -37.06 19.69
N SER A 527 5.71 -37.42 18.77
CA SER A 527 5.36 -38.32 17.63
C SER A 527 6.56 -39.01 17.00
N SER A 528 6.42 -40.30 16.70
CA SER A 528 7.33 -41.09 15.85
C SER A 528 7.10 -40.88 14.34
N ASN A 529 6.03 -40.18 13.95
CA ASN A 529 5.76 -39.77 12.57
C ASN A 529 6.15 -38.28 12.39
N GLY A 530 6.93 -37.98 11.34
CA GLY A 530 7.66 -36.72 11.15
C GLY A 530 6.87 -35.41 10.93
N TYR A 531 5.60 -35.34 11.33
CA TYR A 531 4.76 -34.14 11.21
C TYR A 531 5.29 -32.93 11.99
N GLY A 532 6.04 -33.15 13.08
CA GLY A 532 6.54 -32.09 13.95
C GLY A 532 7.42 -31.03 13.26
N VAL A 533 8.21 -31.44 12.26
CA VAL A 533 9.11 -30.52 11.54
C VAL A 533 8.32 -29.55 10.63
N ALA A 534 7.09 -29.89 10.26
CA ALA A 534 6.26 -29.04 9.40
C ALA A 534 5.79 -27.75 10.10
N ASP A 535 5.26 -27.84 11.33
CA ASP A 535 4.73 -26.66 12.04
C ASP A 535 5.83 -25.62 12.38
N ALA A 536 7.06 -26.08 12.71
CA ALA A 536 8.20 -25.18 12.87
C ALA A 536 8.54 -24.48 11.54
N ARG A 537 8.56 -25.22 10.43
CA ARG A 537 8.83 -24.70 9.07
C ARG A 537 7.76 -23.70 8.62
N ASP A 538 6.48 -24.02 8.79
CA ASP A 538 5.38 -23.12 8.40
C ASP A 538 5.32 -21.88 9.29
N THR A 539 5.70 -22.00 10.57
CA THR A 539 5.91 -20.85 11.45
C THR A 539 7.05 -19.96 10.94
N ALA A 540 8.13 -20.53 10.40
CA ALA A 540 9.23 -19.77 9.79
C ALA A 540 8.76 -19.06 8.51
N ARG A 541 8.09 -19.76 7.57
CA ARG A 541 7.48 -19.18 6.36
C ARG A 541 6.58 -17.98 6.69
N ASN A 542 5.77 -18.11 7.74
CA ASN A 542 4.88 -17.06 8.22
C ASN A 542 5.61 -15.78 8.69
N TRP A 543 6.86 -15.89 9.16
CA TRP A 543 7.71 -14.72 9.46
C TRP A 543 8.31 -14.11 8.20
N PHE A 544 8.86 -14.92 7.28
CA PHE A 544 9.37 -14.42 6.00
C PHE A 544 8.29 -13.70 5.18
N TYR A 545 7.08 -14.24 5.07
CA TYR A 545 5.97 -13.56 4.38
C TYR A 545 5.57 -12.23 5.02
N LYS A 546 5.62 -12.11 6.36
CA LYS A 546 5.35 -10.83 7.04
C LYS A 546 6.42 -9.79 6.74
N ILE A 547 7.70 -10.19 6.73
CA ILE A 547 8.81 -9.27 6.45
C ILE A 547 8.85 -8.90 4.95
N ALA A 548 8.63 -9.85 4.05
CA ALA A 548 8.52 -9.60 2.61
C ALA A 548 7.35 -8.66 2.26
N SER A 549 6.27 -8.64 3.06
CA SER A 549 5.13 -7.73 2.88
C SER A 549 5.41 -6.26 3.25
N ILE A 550 6.58 -5.96 3.83
CA ILE A 550 7.00 -4.59 4.17
C ILE A 550 7.36 -3.84 2.87
N ARG A 551 6.70 -2.70 2.64
CA ARG A 551 6.90 -1.86 1.44
C ARG A 551 8.19 -1.02 1.48
N GLU A 552 8.65 -0.67 2.68
CA GLU A 552 9.83 0.18 2.87
C GLU A 552 11.12 -0.64 2.79
N LEU A 553 12.02 -0.28 1.87
CA LEU A 553 13.22 -1.05 1.55
C LEU A 553 14.13 -1.28 2.77
N ILE A 554 14.43 -0.23 3.54
CA ILE A 554 15.38 -0.29 4.67
C ILE A 554 14.83 -1.18 5.81
N PRO A 555 13.61 -0.97 6.33
CA PRO A 555 13.02 -1.88 7.31
C PRO A 555 12.90 -3.33 6.83
N ARG A 556 12.54 -3.57 5.55
CA ARG A 556 12.52 -4.92 4.96
C ARG A 556 13.91 -5.56 4.98
N PHE A 557 14.92 -4.87 4.45
CA PHE A 557 16.30 -5.35 4.36
C PHE A 557 16.88 -5.72 5.74
N TYR A 558 16.75 -4.82 6.72
CA TYR A 558 17.31 -5.05 8.06
C TYR A 558 16.62 -6.20 8.79
N LEU A 559 15.28 -6.29 8.73
CA LEU A 559 14.54 -7.39 9.37
C LEU A 559 14.76 -8.74 8.69
N GLU A 560 14.86 -8.76 7.36
CA GLU A 560 15.14 -9.98 6.60
C GLU A 560 16.56 -10.49 6.86
N THR A 561 17.53 -9.56 6.99
CA THR A 561 18.90 -9.88 7.41
C THR A 561 18.92 -10.44 8.84
N ALA A 562 18.24 -9.80 9.79
CA ALA A 562 18.20 -10.23 11.20
C ALA A 562 17.66 -11.67 11.39
N ILE A 563 16.73 -12.12 10.53
CA ILE A 563 16.18 -13.48 10.59
C ILE A 563 16.89 -14.51 9.69
N LEU A 564 18.02 -14.20 9.05
CA LEU A 564 18.77 -15.13 8.18
C LEU A 564 19.08 -16.48 8.85
N LYS A 565 19.32 -16.50 10.17
CA LYS A 565 19.52 -17.72 10.97
C LYS A 565 18.34 -18.70 10.87
N CYS A 566 17.14 -18.23 10.55
CA CYS A 566 15.93 -19.04 10.42
C CYS A 566 15.84 -19.85 9.13
N TYR A 567 16.68 -19.60 8.11
CA TYR A 567 16.72 -20.48 6.91
C TYR A 567 17.07 -21.94 7.27
N ARG A 568 17.71 -22.18 8.42
CA ARG A 568 18.01 -23.52 8.96
C ARG A 568 16.81 -24.47 9.04
N PHE A 569 15.57 -23.97 9.15
CA PHE A 569 14.37 -24.80 9.30
C PHE A 569 13.72 -25.25 7.96
N PHE A 570 14.26 -24.81 6.82
CA PHE A 570 13.84 -25.25 5.49
C PHE A 570 14.65 -26.46 5.00
N ALA A 571 14.08 -27.23 4.06
CA ALA A 571 14.72 -28.42 3.53
C ALA A 571 16.00 -28.10 2.75
N ASP A 572 15.94 -27.09 1.87
CA ASP A 572 17.06 -26.60 1.07
C ASP A 572 17.67 -25.31 1.66
N GLY A 573 17.54 -25.12 2.99
CA GLY A 573 17.86 -23.88 3.69
C GLY A 573 19.27 -23.32 3.45
N ASP A 574 20.26 -24.18 3.22
CA ASP A 574 21.61 -23.77 2.81
C ASP A 574 21.67 -23.10 1.44
N LEU A 575 20.88 -23.57 0.48
CA LEU A 575 20.81 -23.05 -0.89
C LEU A 575 19.95 -21.78 -0.92
N GLU A 576 18.78 -21.82 -0.28
CA GLU A 576 17.89 -20.68 -0.09
C GLU A 576 18.62 -19.51 0.58
N CYS A 577 19.38 -19.76 1.66
CA CYS A 577 20.15 -18.74 2.35
C CYS A 577 21.21 -18.09 1.43
N ARG A 578 21.97 -18.89 0.65
CA ARG A 578 22.94 -18.35 -0.32
C ARG A 578 22.27 -17.48 -1.40
N GLN A 579 21.11 -17.88 -1.89
CA GLN A 579 20.32 -17.07 -2.83
C GLN A 579 19.81 -15.78 -2.17
N ALA A 580 19.30 -15.87 -0.93
CA ALA A 580 18.82 -14.73 -0.15
C ALA A 580 19.94 -13.71 0.15
N LEU A 581 21.16 -14.15 0.45
CA LEU A 581 22.32 -13.27 0.66
C LEU A 581 22.68 -12.47 -0.60
N VAL A 582 22.73 -13.13 -1.77
CA VAL A 582 22.99 -12.43 -3.04
C VAL A 582 21.85 -11.46 -3.38
N ARG A 583 20.59 -11.84 -3.13
CA ARG A 583 19.43 -10.94 -3.30
C ARG A 583 19.49 -9.74 -2.35
N LEU A 584 19.83 -9.93 -1.07
CA LEU A 584 19.95 -8.85 -0.09
C LEU A 584 21.07 -7.88 -0.47
N ALA A 585 22.24 -8.40 -0.88
CA ALA A 585 23.34 -7.57 -1.39
C ALA A 585 22.91 -6.73 -2.60
N LEU A 586 22.15 -7.29 -3.54
CA LEU A 586 21.59 -6.54 -4.67
C LEU A 586 20.50 -5.54 -4.25
N MET A 587 19.64 -5.88 -3.28
CA MET A 587 18.61 -4.96 -2.74
C MET A 587 19.22 -3.70 -2.09
N ASN A 588 20.43 -3.82 -1.53
CA ASN A 588 21.17 -2.70 -0.95
C ASN A 588 21.44 -1.58 -1.98
N ARG A 589 21.54 -1.90 -3.28
CA ARG A 589 21.70 -0.92 -4.37
C ARG A 589 20.54 0.08 -4.49
N GLY A 590 19.37 -0.21 -3.89
CA GLY A 590 18.24 0.71 -3.82
C GLY A 590 18.33 1.74 -2.68
N ILE A 591 19.37 1.69 -1.84
CA ILE A 591 19.59 2.67 -0.77
C ILE A 591 20.34 3.87 -1.37
N GLY A 592 19.66 5.03 -1.42
CA GLY A 592 20.18 6.23 -2.08
C GLY A 592 21.20 7.06 -1.27
N ASP A 593 21.30 6.84 0.04
CA ASP A 593 22.36 7.47 0.86
C ASP A 593 23.56 6.51 0.97
N PRO A 594 24.78 6.95 0.58
CA PRO A 594 25.94 6.07 0.54
C PRO A 594 26.44 5.63 1.92
N LEU A 595 26.26 6.44 2.98
CA LEU A 595 26.66 6.08 4.34
C LEU A 595 25.72 5.01 4.89
N VAL A 596 24.41 5.20 4.71
CA VAL A 596 23.39 4.21 5.06
C VAL A 596 23.62 2.90 4.30
N ALA A 597 23.92 2.97 2.99
CA ALA A 597 24.17 1.79 2.16
C ALA A 597 25.38 0.97 2.65
N VAL A 598 26.51 1.61 2.93
CA VAL A 598 27.74 0.94 3.40
C VAL A 598 27.53 0.27 4.78
N TYR A 599 26.85 0.95 5.71
CA TYR A 599 26.48 0.34 7.00
C TYR A 599 25.47 -0.81 6.87
N ALA A 600 24.55 -0.73 5.91
CA ALA A 600 23.66 -1.84 5.59
C ALA A 600 24.44 -3.05 5.01
N ARG A 601 25.51 -2.83 4.23
CA ARG A 601 26.39 -3.91 3.73
C ARG A 601 27.24 -4.54 4.84
N SER A 602 27.73 -3.76 5.81
CA SER A 602 28.48 -4.31 6.95
C SER A 602 27.59 -5.15 7.88
N TYR A 603 26.33 -4.75 8.12
CA TYR A 603 25.36 -5.57 8.85
C TYR A 603 25.05 -6.90 8.15
N LEU A 604 24.85 -6.89 6.82
CA LEU A 604 24.69 -8.14 6.05
C LEU A 604 25.94 -9.02 6.16
N SER A 605 27.14 -8.42 6.14
CA SER A 605 28.41 -9.14 6.25
C SER A 605 28.61 -9.80 7.62
N LYS A 606 28.20 -9.12 8.72
CA LYS A 606 28.14 -9.67 10.09
C LYS A 606 27.32 -10.96 10.12
N ILE A 607 26.02 -10.84 9.83
CA ILE A 607 25.06 -11.94 10.02
C ILE A 607 25.32 -13.09 9.03
N ALA A 608 25.71 -12.78 7.79
CA ALA A 608 26.05 -13.81 6.81
C ALA A 608 27.32 -14.60 7.20
N THR A 609 28.31 -13.94 7.82
CA THR A 609 29.50 -14.59 8.37
C THR A 609 29.11 -15.50 9.54
N GLU A 610 28.26 -15.04 10.47
CA GLU A 610 27.74 -15.88 11.57
C GLU A 610 26.99 -17.13 11.06
N VAL A 611 26.22 -17.02 9.97
CA VAL A 611 25.41 -18.12 9.41
C VAL A 611 26.24 -19.09 8.55
N LEU A 612 27.24 -18.61 7.79
CA LEU A 612 27.98 -19.41 6.81
C LEU A 612 29.48 -19.61 7.12
N ALA A 613 29.96 -19.32 8.34
CA ALA A 613 31.36 -19.40 8.82
C ALA A 613 32.16 -20.69 8.48
N TYR A 614 31.47 -21.76 8.09
CA TYR A 614 32.03 -23.08 7.77
C TYR A 614 32.04 -23.42 6.26
N LYS A 615 31.24 -22.74 5.43
CA LYS A 615 30.90 -23.21 4.05
C LYS A 615 31.57 -22.43 2.91
N GLY A 616 32.37 -21.41 3.21
CA GLY A 616 33.35 -20.84 2.27
C GLY A 616 32.82 -19.98 1.11
N ASP A 617 31.51 -19.88 0.91
CA ASP A 617 30.91 -18.98 -0.09
C ASP A 617 31.14 -17.51 0.29
N ARG A 618 31.85 -16.77 -0.57
CA ARG A 618 32.15 -15.34 -0.42
C ARG A 618 31.52 -14.47 -1.50
N LYS A 619 30.63 -15.01 -2.33
CA LYS A 619 30.08 -14.28 -3.50
C LYS A 619 29.34 -13.00 -3.09
N TYR A 620 28.63 -13.03 -1.96
CA TYR A 620 27.93 -11.86 -1.42
C TYR A 620 28.89 -10.80 -0.84
N LEU A 621 30.00 -11.20 -0.18
CA LEU A 621 31.01 -10.27 0.33
C LEU A 621 31.71 -9.53 -0.80
N LEU A 622 32.14 -10.27 -1.85
CA LEU A 622 32.73 -9.68 -3.05
C LEU A 622 31.80 -8.66 -3.68
N LEU A 623 30.52 -9.00 -3.83
CA LEU A 623 29.50 -8.09 -4.36
C LEU A 623 29.30 -6.85 -3.47
N CYS A 624 29.30 -6.99 -2.14
CA CYS A 624 29.22 -5.86 -1.21
C CYS A 624 30.41 -4.89 -1.35
N ILE A 625 31.64 -5.40 -1.50
CA ILE A 625 32.82 -4.53 -1.67
C ILE A 625 32.87 -3.93 -3.09
N GLU A 626 32.57 -4.71 -4.14
CA GLU A 626 32.49 -4.19 -5.51
C GLU A 626 31.43 -3.08 -5.66
N ASP A 627 30.24 -3.27 -5.08
CA ASP A 627 29.20 -2.23 -5.06
C ASP A 627 29.64 -0.99 -4.25
N THR A 628 30.34 -1.19 -3.13
CA THR A 628 30.84 -0.08 -2.31
C THR A 628 31.88 0.76 -3.07
N MET A 629 32.82 0.10 -3.75
CA MET A 629 33.79 0.77 -4.62
C MET A 629 33.13 1.45 -5.82
N ALA A 630 32.07 0.87 -6.39
CA ALA A 630 31.27 1.49 -7.45
C ALA A 630 30.48 2.73 -6.96
N THR A 631 30.05 2.77 -5.69
CA THR A 631 29.43 3.96 -5.09
C THR A 631 30.43 5.05 -4.66
N PHE A 632 31.73 4.74 -4.51
CA PHE A 632 32.73 5.69 -3.99
C PHE A 632 32.78 7.05 -4.72
N PRO A 633 32.68 7.15 -6.07
CA PRO A 633 32.66 8.45 -6.75
C PRO A 633 31.44 9.32 -6.39
N GLN A 634 30.33 8.73 -5.93
CA GLN A 634 29.11 9.45 -5.55
C GLN A 634 29.33 10.31 -4.30
N LEU A 635 30.27 9.94 -3.42
CA LEU A 635 30.67 10.71 -2.24
C LEU A 635 31.16 12.12 -2.60
N TYR A 636 31.75 12.27 -3.79
CA TYR A 636 32.32 13.52 -4.30
C TYR A 636 31.32 14.35 -5.11
N SER A 637 30.06 13.91 -5.22
CA SER A 637 28.97 14.63 -5.88
C SER A 637 28.69 15.99 -5.21
N PRO A 638 28.16 16.99 -5.96
CA PRO A 638 27.73 18.24 -5.36
C PRO A 638 26.57 18.01 -4.36
N GLU A 639 25.71 17.02 -4.59
CA GLU A 639 24.61 16.65 -3.68
C GLU A 639 25.14 16.20 -2.31
N SER A 640 26.07 15.24 -2.27
CA SER A 640 26.69 14.76 -1.02
C SER A 640 27.48 15.87 -0.32
N LYS A 641 28.25 16.66 -1.08
CA LYS A 641 29.00 17.81 -0.53
C LYS A 641 28.08 18.86 0.09
N ASN A 642 26.98 19.21 -0.58
CA ASN A 642 25.99 20.16 -0.06
C ASN A 642 25.30 19.64 1.21
N ALA A 643 24.98 18.33 1.28
CA ALA A 643 24.39 17.72 2.48
C ALA A 643 25.35 17.75 3.69
N VAL A 644 26.64 17.47 3.47
CA VAL A 644 27.68 17.54 4.52
C VAL A 644 27.90 18.98 4.99
N MET A 645 27.98 19.95 4.05
CA MET A 645 28.08 21.37 4.38
C MET A 645 26.87 21.88 5.18
N ALA A 646 25.66 21.43 4.85
CA ALA A 646 24.43 21.81 5.58
C ALA A 646 24.45 21.35 7.05
N GLN A 647 25.08 20.21 7.36
CA GLN A 647 25.29 19.75 8.74
C GLN A 647 26.51 20.38 9.44
N LYS A 648 27.28 21.25 8.75
CA LYS A 648 28.52 21.88 9.25
C LYS A 648 29.62 20.87 9.64
N VAL A 649 29.64 19.70 9.00
CA VAL A 649 30.67 18.66 9.22
C VAL A 649 31.78 18.85 8.18
N GLU A 650 33.04 18.65 8.56
CA GLU A 650 34.16 18.66 7.60
C GLU A 650 34.11 17.41 6.70
N PHE A 651 34.44 17.54 5.42
CA PHE A 651 34.40 16.41 4.48
C PHE A 651 35.36 15.27 4.88
N SER A 652 36.50 15.57 5.52
CA SER A 652 37.40 14.56 6.08
C SER A 652 36.73 13.77 7.21
N ALA A 653 36.05 14.45 8.14
CA ALA A 653 35.30 13.84 9.22
C ALA A 653 34.13 12.99 8.71
N TYR A 654 33.45 13.42 7.63
CA TYR A 654 32.43 12.62 6.94
C TYR A 654 33.00 11.32 6.35
N LEU A 655 34.16 11.37 5.67
CA LEU A 655 34.81 10.17 5.14
C LEU A 655 35.23 9.19 6.25
N ASN A 656 35.69 9.70 7.40
CA ASN A 656 36.04 8.87 8.55
C ASN A 656 34.86 8.09 9.15
N LEU A 657 33.60 8.45 8.84
CA LEU A 657 32.42 7.68 9.24
C LEU A 657 32.27 6.36 8.47
N TYR A 658 32.91 6.23 7.30
CA TYR A 658 32.85 5.00 6.50
C TYR A 658 33.83 3.93 7.01
N THR A 659 34.96 4.36 7.58
CA THR A 659 36.07 3.49 8.01
C THR A 659 35.62 2.30 8.86
N PRO A 660 34.83 2.45 9.94
CA PRO A 660 34.45 1.30 10.78
C PRO A 660 33.59 0.25 10.06
N ALA A 661 32.82 0.65 9.04
CA ALA A 661 32.01 -0.28 8.25
C ALA A 661 32.82 -0.92 7.11
N LEU A 662 33.79 -0.20 6.54
CA LEU A 662 34.71 -0.72 5.54
C LEU A 662 35.68 -1.74 6.15
N ASP A 663 36.31 -1.40 7.28
CA ASP A 663 37.26 -2.26 7.99
C ASP A 663 36.58 -3.59 8.37
N TYR A 664 35.39 -3.54 8.95
CA TYR A 664 34.64 -4.74 9.32
C TYR A 664 34.27 -5.63 8.11
N MET A 665 33.92 -5.04 6.96
CA MET A 665 33.69 -5.82 5.72
C MET A 665 34.99 -6.44 5.18
N LEU A 666 36.12 -5.76 5.32
CA LEU A 666 37.44 -6.28 4.95
C LEU A 666 37.89 -7.41 5.90
N GLU A 667 37.62 -7.29 7.21
CA GLU A 667 37.81 -8.38 8.19
C GLU A 667 36.95 -9.61 7.83
N CYS A 668 35.65 -9.42 7.57
CA CYS A 668 34.77 -10.50 7.10
C CYS A 668 35.30 -11.18 5.83
N MET A 669 35.91 -10.42 4.90
CA MET A 669 36.56 -10.99 3.72
C MET A 669 37.88 -11.71 4.04
N ALA A 670 38.71 -11.18 4.93
CA ALA A 670 40.00 -11.76 5.30
C ALA A 670 39.89 -13.08 6.08
N LEU A 671 38.83 -13.25 6.87
CA LEU A 671 38.57 -14.46 7.66
C LEU A 671 38.64 -15.74 6.80
N LYS A 672 39.70 -16.53 7.03
CA LYS A 672 40.01 -17.80 6.33
C LYS A 672 40.17 -17.66 4.81
N ALA A 673 40.55 -16.49 4.29
CA ALA A 673 40.72 -16.28 2.85
C ALA A 673 42.02 -16.89 2.31
N HIS A 674 41.99 -17.28 1.03
CA HIS A 674 43.19 -17.64 0.28
C HIS A 674 43.82 -16.37 -0.30
N GLU A 675 45.13 -16.18 -0.15
CA GLU A 675 45.88 -14.97 -0.53
C GLU A 675 45.52 -14.42 -1.92
N LYS A 676 45.38 -15.33 -2.90
CA LYS A 676 44.92 -14.99 -4.26
C LYS A 676 43.67 -14.10 -4.31
N LEU A 677 42.66 -14.30 -3.47
CA LEU A 677 41.45 -13.45 -3.45
C LEU A 677 41.75 -12.01 -3.04
N PHE A 678 42.72 -11.81 -2.13
CA PHE A 678 43.17 -10.49 -1.74
C PHE A 678 43.97 -9.82 -2.86
N LEU A 679 44.85 -10.57 -3.54
CA LEU A 679 45.59 -10.08 -4.71
C LEU A 679 44.67 -9.72 -5.88
N ASP A 680 43.66 -10.55 -6.19
CA ASP A 680 42.67 -10.30 -7.24
C ASP A 680 41.82 -9.04 -6.92
N LEU A 681 41.44 -8.84 -5.65
CA LEU A 681 40.70 -7.64 -5.21
C LEU A 681 41.60 -6.39 -5.23
N LEU A 682 42.83 -6.49 -4.76
CA LEU A 682 43.80 -5.38 -4.76
C LEU A 682 44.18 -4.97 -6.20
N ALA A 683 44.24 -5.92 -7.14
CA ALA A 683 44.39 -5.64 -8.56
C ALA A 683 43.16 -4.91 -9.15
N LYS A 684 41.93 -5.32 -8.79
CA LYS A 684 40.71 -4.58 -9.16
C LYS A 684 40.74 -3.15 -8.62
N CYS A 685 41.07 -2.95 -7.35
CA CYS A 685 41.18 -1.61 -6.75
C CYS A 685 42.24 -0.73 -7.44
N LYS A 686 43.38 -1.29 -7.86
CA LYS A 686 44.40 -0.56 -8.65
C LYS A 686 43.92 -0.19 -10.06
N ASN A 687 43.05 -1.00 -10.67
CA ASN A 687 42.49 -0.74 -12.00
C ASN A 687 41.33 0.28 -11.97
N LEU A 688 40.69 0.47 -10.80
CA LEU A 688 39.72 1.54 -10.57
C LEU A 688 40.46 2.87 -10.39
N GLY A 689 40.69 3.57 -11.50
CA GLY A 689 41.38 4.86 -11.50
C GLY A 689 40.73 5.86 -10.52
N ASN A 690 41.55 6.43 -9.63
CA ASN A 690 41.10 7.29 -8.55
C ASN A 690 40.59 8.63 -9.12
N LYS A 691 39.27 8.83 -9.09
CA LYS A 691 38.56 10.00 -9.66
C LYS A 691 37.87 10.83 -8.56
N GLY A 692 38.65 11.22 -7.56
CA GLY A 692 38.26 12.15 -6.48
C GLY A 692 39.15 13.37 -6.49
#